data_AF-A0AAV7DLJ5-F1
#
_entry.id   AF-A0AAV7DLJ5-F1
#
_cell.length_a   1.000
_cell.length_b   1.000
_cell.length_c   1.000
_cell.angle_alpha   90.00
_cell.angle_beta   90.00
_cell.angle_gamma   90.00
#
_symmetry.space_group_name_H-M   'P 1'
#
loop_
_entity.id
_entity.type
_entity.pdbx_description
1 polymer ?
#
loop_
_entity_poly.entity_id
_entity_poly.type
_entity_poly.pdbx_seq_one_letter_code
_entity_poly.pdbx_strand_id
1 'polypeptide(L)'
;MGYKSEQLLIVVSILEGRHFPKRSRHVLVVEAKFDGEQLSTDPIPHLEQPQFATELAWELDRKALHQHRLQRTPIKLQCFALDTLTSSKESVGYVVLDLRAAQEKKQAPKWYSLLSSKYTKFKPEVQLNITLETDTKPSVDAFKAKEAPPRSSKVPGELDPKSLVPILNEAEGYHQIGPVEYCKDYFVLSVTIAFATQLEQLIPSTLRLPEPQPEFFFYYSLLGNDVTNEPFTDLINPDFEPERASVRIRSTTEVLCMYLSVQPKLQIHLCCGDQSLGSTDIPLTGLLKKASTEIENHPVVVEGAFMLTPPNRARQSIPSIPADSAPTIGVSVSMYKEAIPQPSLQPKEDNNNARDREPSTPPKNTKEGVIGLIPKPPLYSDSPPTKDDATESEVESIKSMQAELPSSRPQTGDAATGALQHPIPARSPPPAPQMTLEAGKSLSESVSGQKIAVPPAAHHFYFSIDLRSISNIDVVFPVNCMLRLPLLVEVWHKDKSAKDLLLGVARLHLSNVLTAEKTRFVGRHGEHCWRQTYHETTLVLPIEGSENKVADLSYTITLEDYGLVKEREVIVSESSQSSARQNPPPPPQSSPSSKPVSEPRETLEYKAALELEMWKEMQEEMFASQLKKKELAHMQVLVEEWKRRDREREALVKKKVAEYTALEDKLQKALADLKIREHQITSDEIELKKAKTELQLQCDRTVQERQDSIRRVREDCVHQIELERLKVKQLEEDKLRLQQQLQEAEQKFKLLDKDFQQYKEQQSTKPEIRLQSEINLLTLEKVELERKLESTTKSKLHYKQQWGRALKELARIKQREQENAMARLKKQQEELEQMRLRYLAAEEKDMVKNERLELEEIRNELNRLRVQEDRKQPDPSKSQERRMTTSGSRPQDEGLDDFLSRLIEERDTLLRTGVYTHEDQIISELDRQIREAMAKRSMR
;
A
#
# COMPACT_ATOMS: atom_id res chain seq x y z
N MET A 1 16.05 2.57 20.81
CA MET A 1 16.03 2.18 19.38
C MET A 1 17.31 1.43 19.08
N GLY A 2 17.25 0.27 18.43
CA GLY A 2 18.44 -0.43 17.94
C GLY A 2 18.78 0.04 16.53
N TYR A 3 20.07 0.25 16.23
CA TYR A 3 20.52 0.45 14.86
C TYR A 3 20.36 -0.86 14.09
N LYS A 4 19.67 -0.85 12.95
CA LYS A 4 19.72 -1.97 12.01
C LYS A 4 21.13 -2.06 11.44
N SER A 5 21.72 -3.25 11.44
CA SER A 5 22.90 -3.54 10.62
C SER A 5 22.51 -3.44 9.15
N GLU A 6 23.36 -2.81 8.33
CA GLU A 6 23.24 -2.91 6.88
C GLU A 6 23.61 -4.33 6.45
N GLN A 7 22.61 -5.11 6.04
CA GLN A 7 22.77 -6.44 5.45
C GLN A 7 23.18 -6.29 3.98
N LEU A 8 24.23 -7.01 3.58
CA LEU A 8 24.82 -6.98 2.25
C LEU A 8 24.81 -8.39 1.67
N LEU A 9 24.40 -8.52 0.41
CA LEU A 9 24.39 -9.78 -0.31
C LEU A 9 25.59 -9.85 -1.26
N ILE A 10 26.45 -10.85 -1.10
CA ILE A 10 27.40 -11.24 -2.15
C ILE A 10 26.65 -12.16 -3.10
N VAL A 11 26.43 -11.73 -4.34
CA VAL A 11 25.74 -12.53 -5.36
C VAL A 11 26.75 -13.04 -6.38
N VAL A 12 26.72 -14.34 -6.66
CA VAL A 12 27.51 -15.01 -7.70
C VAL A 12 26.57 -15.60 -8.75
N SER A 13 26.45 -14.91 -9.88
CA SER A 13 25.67 -15.38 -11.03
C SER A 13 26.46 -16.43 -11.82
N ILE A 14 25.93 -17.65 -11.93
CA ILE A 14 26.45 -18.75 -12.72
C ILE A 14 25.59 -18.86 -13.97
N LEU A 15 26.09 -18.38 -15.10
CA LEU A 15 25.27 -18.16 -16.30
C LEU A 15 25.29 -19.38 -17.23
N GLU A 16 26.42 -19.63 -17.89
CA GLU A 16 26.55 -20.68 -18.90
C GLU A 16 27.95 -21.29 -18.90
N GLY A 17 28.07 -22.54 -19.38
CA GLY A 17 29.32 -23.19 -19.67
C GLY A 17 29.60 -23.29 -21.17
N ARG A 18 30.87 -23.53 -21.53
CA ARG A 18 31.28 -23.88 -22.90
C ARG A 18 32.44 -24.87 -22.92
N HIS A 19 32.63 -25.56 -24.04
CA HIS A 19 33.64 -26.60 -24.24
C HIS A 19 33.54 -27.78 -23.26
N PHE A 20 32.33 -28.14 -22.82
CA PHE A 20 32.09 -29.39 -22.09
C PHE A 20 31.96 -30.56 -23.09
N PRO A 21 32.28 -31.81 -22.71
CA PRO A 21 31.98 -33.00 -23.50
C PRO A 21 30.56 -33.48 -23.24
N LYS A 22 29.73 -33.65 -24.28
CA LYS A 22 28.35 -34.14 -24.16
C LYS A 22 28.26 -35.52 -23.47
N ARG A 23 27.51 -35.64 -22.35
CA ARG A 23 27.31 -36.91 -21.61
C ARG A 23 25.83 -37.16 -21.30
N SER A 24 25.10 -37.81 -22.21
CA SER A 24 23.64 -38.02 -22.12
C SER A 24 23.11 -38.78 -20.88
N ARG A 25 23.97 -39.51 -20.15
CA ARG A 25 23.60 -40.20 -18.88
C ARG A 25 24.00 -39.42 -17.63
N HIS A 26 24.32 -38.13 -17.76
CA HIS A 26 24.83 -37.31 -16.67
C HIS A 26 24.15 -35.94 -16.63
N VAL A 27 24.07 -35.36 -15.44
CA VAL A 27 23.70 -33.97 -15.19
C VAL A 27 24.85 -33.22 -14.50
N LEU A 28 24.94 -31.92 -14.70
CA LEU A 28 25.92 -31.03 -14.09
C LEU A 28 25.31 -30.29 -12.90
N VAL A 29 26.08 -30.17 -11.83
CA VAL A 29 25.78 -29.33 -10.66
C VAL A 29 27.03 -28.51 -10.34
N VAL A 30 26.88 -27.23 -10.00
CA VAL A 30 27.97 -26.41 -9.45
C VAL A 30 27.68 -26.11 -7.98
N GLU A 31 28.59 -26.52 -7.10
CA GLU A 31 28.52 -26.23 -5.67
C GLU A 31 29.48 -25.09 -5.35
N ALA A 32 28.96 -23.98 -4.85
CA ALA A 32 29.75 -22.84 -4.40
C ALA A 32 29.88 -22.85 -2.88
N LYS A 33 31.12 -22.77 -2.38
CA LYS A 33 31.45 -22.75 -0.95
C LYS A 33 32.12 -21.44 -0.57
N PHE A 34 31.58 -20.80 0.47
CA PHE A 34 32.07 -19.57 1.08
C PHE A 34 31.75 -19.59 2.58
N ASP A 35 32.66 -19.04 3.40
CA ASP A 35 32.63 -19.03 4.88
C ASP A 35 32.12 -20.30 5.61
N GLY A 36 32.37 -21.47 5.03
CA GLY A 36 31.92 -22.77 5.56
C GLY A 36 30.57 -23.23 5.02
N GLU A 37 29.68 -22.29 4.68
CA GLU A 37 28.42 -22.56 3.97
C GLU A 37 28.63 -23.09 2.56
N GLN A 38 27.63 -23.79 2.03
CA GLN A 38 27.66 -24.36 0.69
C GLN A 38 26.28 -24.23 0.04
N LEU A 39 26.26 -23.62 -1.14
CA LEU A 39 25.08 -23.50 -2.00
C LEU A 39 25.31 -24.28 -3.30
N SER A 40 24.26 -24.71 -3.97
CA SER A 40 24.34 -25.51 -5.20
C SER A 40 23.36 -25.02 -6.26
N THR A 41 23.74 -25.10 -7.53
CA THR A 41 22.78 -25.00 -8.65
C THR A 41 21.88 -26.23 -8.70
N ASP A 42 20.74 -26.10 -9.36
CA ASP A 42 19.95 -27.27 -9.77
C ASP A 42 20.75 -28.17 -10.75
N PRO A 43 20.38 -29.47 -10.88
CA PRO A 43 21.03 -30.38 -11.81
C PRO A 43 20.55 -30.16 -13.25
N ILE A 44 21.46 -29.71 -14.12
CA ILE A 44 21.16 -29.41 -15.53
C ILE A 44 21.73 -30.49 -16.49
N PRO A 45 21.17 -30.70 -17.69
CA PRO A 45 21.68 -31.69 -18.64
C PRO A 45 23.16 -31.47 -19.02
N HIS A 46 23.95 -32.55 -19.07
CA HIS A 46 25.39 -32.48 -19.41
C HIS A 46 25.61 -32.35 -20.93
N LEU A 47 25.53 -31.09 -21.38
CA LEU A 47 25.68 -30.64 -22.76
C LEU A 47 27.05 -29.97 -23.00
N GLU A 48 27.35 -29.64 -24.26
CA GLU A 48 28.62 -28.96 -24.63
C GLU A 48 28.66 -27.48 -24.25
N GLN A 49 27.46 -26.87 -24.19
CA GLN A 49 27.19 -25.53 -23.68
C GLN A 49 26.06 -25.63 -22.62
N PRO A 50 26.38 -26.03 -21.38
CA PRO A 50 25.38 -26.20 -20.33
C PRO A 50 24.92 -24.84 -19.79
N GLN A 51 23.60 -24.60 -19.75
CA GLN A 51 23.00 -23.35 -19.27
C GLN A 51 22.62 -23.51 -17.79
N PHE A 52 23.25 -22.73 -16.90
CA PHE A 52 23.04 -22.80 -15.45
C PHE A 52 22.02 -21.77 -14.96
N ALA A 53 22.09 -20.53 -15.48
CA ALA A 53 21.18 -19.42 -15.18
C ALA A 53 20.82 -19.22 -13.68
N THR A 54 21.73 -19.59 -12.77
CA THR A 54 21.48 -19.63 -11.31
C THR A 54 22.27 -18.54 -10.61
N GLU A 55 21.68 -17.85 -9.64
CA GLU A 55 22.41 -16.93 -8.76
C GLU A 55 22.51 -17.50 -7.34
N LEU A 56 23.73 -17.58 -6.80
CA LEU A 56 23.99 -18.06 -5.44
C LEU A 56 24.41 -16.87 -4.58
N ALA A 57 23.75 -16.66 -3.44
CA ALA A 57 23.92 -15.45 -2.63
C ALA A 57 24.20 -15.76 -1.15
N TRP A 58 25.15 -15.02 -0.56
CA TRP A 58 25.47 -15.07 0.88
C TRP A 58 25.20 -13.72 1.52
N GLU A 59 24.53 -13.72 2.67
CA GLU A 59 24.32 -12.53 3.49
C GLU A 59 25.53 -12.29 4.41
N LEU A 60 26.03 -11.05 4.45
CA LEU A 60 27.06 -10.60 5.37
C LEU A 60 26.71 -9.22 5.96
N ASP A 61 27.24 -8.92 7.14
CA ASP A 61 27.34 -7.53 7.60
C ASP A 61 28.54 -6.80 6.96
N ARG A 62 28.52 -5.47 7.01
CA ARG A 62 29.58 -4.61 6.45
C ARG A 62 30.99 -4.88 7.05
N LYS A 63 31.09 -5.41 8.27
CA LYS A 63 32.38 -5.72 8.95
C LYS A 63 32.92 -7.06 8.46
N ALA A 64 32.08 -8.10 8.41
CA ALA A 64 32.44 -9.41 7.88
C ALA A 64 32.92 -9.30 6.43
N LEU A 65 32.19 -8.57 5.58
CA LEU A 65 32.62 -8.30 4.20
C LEU A 65 33.99 -7.63 4.12
N HIS A 66 34.28 -6.66 5.00
CA HIS A 66 35.60 -6.02 5.07
C HIS A 66 36.68 -7.01 5.50
N GLN A 67 36.41 -7.83 6.52
CA GLN A 67 37.33 -8.87 7.00
C GLN A 67 37.64 -9.91 5.91
N HIS A 68 36.64 -10.46 5.23
CA HIS A 68 36.84 -11.44 4.15
C HIS A 68 37.57 -10.86 2.95
N ARG A 69 37.34 -9.57 2.60
CA ARG A 69 38.12 -8.87 1.58
C ARG A 69 39.59 -8.68 2.00
N LEU A 70 39.87 -8.37 3.27
CA LEU A 70 41.23 -8.23 3.79
C LEU A 70 41.98 -9.57 3.87
N GLN A 71 41.31 -10.61 4.37
CA GLN A 71 41.82 -11.99 4.46
C GLN A 71 41.86 -12.71 3.11
N ARG A 72 41.27 -12.12 2.06
CA ARG A 72 41.11 -12.69 0.70
C ARG A 72 40.41 -14.05 0.71
N THR A 73 39.37 -14.19 1.54
CA THR A 73 38.57 -15.42 1.65
C THR A 73 38.02 -15.81 0.26
N PRO A 74 38.37 -17.00 -0.25
CA PRO A 74 37.96 -17.44 -1.58
C PRO A 74 36.51 -17.94 -1.59
N ILE A 75 35.75 -17.59 -2.64
CA ILE A 75 34.54 -18.34 -3.00
C ILE A 75 34.99 -19.45 -3.96
N LYS A 76 34.85 -20.71 -3.58
CA LYS A 76 35.22 -21.85 -4.43
C LYS A 76 33.97 -22.45 -5.08
N LEU A 77 33.89 -22.37 -6.41
CA LEU A 77 32.86 -23.04 -7.21
C LEU A 77 33.42 -24.38 -7.72
N GLN A 78 32.81 -25.49 -7.31
CA GLN A 78 33.21 -26.85 -7.66
C GLN A 78 32.15 -27.46 -8.58
N CYS A 79 32.49 -27.71 -9.84
CA CYS A 79 31.62 -28.36 -10.80
C CYS A 79 31.70 -29.89 -10.63
N PHE A 80 30.54 -30.53 -10.68
CA PHE A 80 30.35 -31.98 -10.59
C PHE A 80 29.48 -32.49 -11.74
N ALA A 81 29.70 -33.74 -12.14
CA ALA A 81 28.82 -34.51 -13.01
C ALA A 81 28.23 -35.67 -12.19
N LEU A 82 26.91 -35.72 -12.09
CA LEU A 82 26.17 -36.80 -11.45
C LEU A 82 25.74 -37.81 -12.54
N ASP A 83 25.99 -39.10 -12.34
CA ASP A 83 25.38 -40.16 -13.14
C ASP A 83 23.89 -40.29 -12.78
N THR A 84 23.00 -40.21 -13.78
CA THR A 84 21.54 -40.22 -13.57
C THR A 84 20.96 -41.57 -13.14
N LEU A 85 21.77 -42.63 -13.05
CA LEU A 85 21.32 -43.98 -12.68
C LEU A 85 22.02 -44.55 -11.44
N THR A 86 23.26 -44.13 -11.16
CA THR A 86 23.99 -44.54 -9.94
C THR A 86 24.05 -43.45 -8.88
N SER A 87 23.60 -42.23 -9.19
CA SER A 87 23.78 -41.01 -8.38
C SER A 87 25.24 -40.74 -7.99
N SER A 88 26.20 -41.34 -8.70
CA SER A 88 27.62 -41.18 -8.39
C SER A 88 28.12 -39.81 -8.83
N LYS A 89 28.85 -39.14 -7.93
CA LYS A 89 29.23 -37.73 -8.05
C LYS A 89 30.70 -37.58 -8.47
N GLU A 90 30.93 -37.30 -9.75
CA GLU A 90 32.26 -37.07 -10.30
C GLU A 90 32.67 -35.60 -10.21
N SER A 91 33.85 -35.30 -9.65
CA SER A 91 34.45 -33.97 -9.76
C SER A 91 34.84 -33.66 -11.21
N VAL A 92 34.39 -32.52 -11.75
CA VAL A 92 34.64 -32.08 -13.14
C VAL A 92 35.77 -31.06 -13.24
N GLY A 93 35.90 -30.21 -12.22
CA GLY A 93 36.86 -29.11 -12.12
C GLY A 93 36.31 -27.97 -11.25
N TYR A 94 37.10 -26.95 -10.95
CA TYR A 94 36.68 -25.85 -10.07
C TYR A 94 37.18 -24.46 -10.50
N VAL A 95 36.53 -23.42 -9.99
CA VAL A 95 36.94 -22.02 -10.11
C VAL A 95 37.05 -21.43 -8.70
N VAL A 96 37.93 -20.44 -8.53
CA VAL A 96 38.04 -19.65 -7.30
C VAL A 96 37.84 -18.18 -7.65
N LEU A 97 36.87 -17.53 -7.00
CA LEU A 97 36.62 -16.09 -7.11
C LEU A 97 37.22 -15.37 -5.90
N ASP A 98 37.93 -14.26 -6.15
CA ASP A 98 38.46 -13.37 -5.12
C ASP A 98 37.38 -12.32 -4.77
N LEU A 99 36.93 -12.29 -3.52
CA LEU A 99 35.82 -11.44 -3.06
C LEU A 99 36.07 -9.93 -3.26
N ARG A 100 37.31 -9.51 -3.47
CA ARG A 100 37.65 -8.12 -3.82
C ARG A 100 37.21 -7.72 -5.23
N ALA A 101 36.85 -8.70 -6.08
CA ALA A 101 36.22 -8.47 -7.38
C ALA A 101 34.73 -8.08 -7.26
N ALA A 102 34.04 -8.43 -6.17
CA ALA A 102 32.65 -8.05 -5.95
C ALA A 102 32.52 -6.53 -5.78
N GLN A 103 31.63 -5.89 -6.54
CA GLN A 103 31.35 -4.45 -6.47
C GLN A 103 29.83 -4.19 -6.57
N GLU A 104 29.41 -3.05 -6.04
CA GLU A 104 28.01 -2.55 -6.10
C GLU A 104 27.60 -2.17 -7.53
N LYS A 105 28.56 -1.84 -8.39
CA LYS A 105 28.34 -1.65 -9.82
C LYS A 105 28.36 -2.99 -10.53
N LYS A 106 27.25 -3.36 -11.18
CA LYS A 106 27.15 -4.60 -11.96
C LYS A 106 28.24 -4.66 -13.03
N GLN A 107 29.15 -5.63 -12.89
CA GLN A 107 30.21 -5.88 -13.86
C GLN A 107 29.72 -6.76 -15.01
N ALA A 108 30.43 -6.70 -16.13
CA ALA A 108 30.24 -7.68 -17.21
C ALA A 108 30.70 -9.07 -16.73
N PRO A 109 29.92 -10.14 -17.01
CA PRO A 109 30.31 -11.51 -16.73
C PRO A 109 31.63 -11.89 -17.42
N LYS A 110 32.39 -12.79 -16.80
CA LYS A 110 33.72 -13.22 -17.26
C LYS A 110 33.76 -14.73 -17.40
N TRP A 111 34.49 -15.21 -18.41
CA TRP A 111 34.75 -16.63 -18.60
C TRP A 111 35.90 -17.10 -17.70
N TYR A 112 35.66 -18.17 -16.94
CA TYR A 112 36.65 -18.82 -16.09
C TYR A 112 36.81 -20.29 -16.52
N SER A 113 38.00 -20.66 -16.98
CA SER A 113 38.34 -22.04 -17.29
C SER A 113 38.36 -22.90 -16.01
N LEU A 114 37.79 -24.10 -16.04
CA LEU A 114 37.77 -24.99 -14.87
C LEU A 114 39.18 -25.52 -14.55
N LEU A 115 39.69 -25.14 -13.38
CA LEU A 115 40.94 -25.64 -12.82
C LEU A 115 40.82 -27.12 -12.45
N SER A 116 41.92 -27.87 -12.58
CA SER A 116 41.98 -29.31 -12.31
C SER A 116 40.91 -30.12 -13.06
N SER A 117 40.59 -29.75 -14.31
CA SER A 117 39.50 -30.41 -15.02
C SER A 117 39.77 -31.88 -15.32
N LYS A 118 38.77 -32.74 -15.05
CA LYS A 118 38.78 -34.17 -15.38
C LYS A 118 38.79 -34.42 -16.90
N TYR A 119 38.37 -33.45 -17.71
CA TYR A 119 38.20 -33.62 -19.15
C TYR A 119 39.44 -33.16 -19.92
N THR A 120 40.54 -33.91 -19.81
CA THR A 120 41.88 -33.53 -20.33
C THR A 120 41.96 -33.18 -21.82
N LYS A 121 41.00 -33.63 -22.65
CA LYS A 121 40.90 -33.28 -24.09
C LYS A 121 40.09 -32.00 -24.37
N PHE A 122 39.42 -31.46 -23.36
CA PHE A 122 38.53 -30.32 -23.43
C PHE A 122 39.05 -29.20 -22.51
N LYS A 123 38.57 -27.97 -22.70
CA LYS A 123 38.87 -26.84 -21.81
C LYS A 123 37.56 -26.23 -21.34
N PRO A 124 36.77 -26.95 -20.51
CA PRO A 124 35.48 -26.46 -20.05
C PRO A 124 35.65 -25.15 -19.29
N GLU A 125 34.82 -24.17 -19.61
CA GLU A 125 34.83 -22.84 -19.00
C GLU A 125 33.41 -22.47 -18.58
N VAL A 126 33.27 -21.70 -17.51
CA VAL A 126 31.97 -21.21 -17.02
C VAL A 126 32.00 -19.69 -16.98
N GLN A 127 30.93 -19.07 -17.46
CA GLN A 127 30.69 -17.64 -17.42
C GLN A 127 30.09 -17.27 -16.05
N LEU A 128 30.84 -16.50 -15.28
CA LEU A 128 30.49 -16.12 -13.91
C LEU A 128 30.46 -14.59 -13.76
N ASN A 129 29.56 -14.10 -12.92
CA ASN A 129 29.60 -12.73 -12.40
C ASN A 129 29.74 -12.75 -10.88
N ILE A 130 30.19 -11.63 -10.30
CA ILE A 130 30.18 -11.43 -8.85
C ILE A 130 29.86 -9.97 -8.52
N THR A 131 28.77 -9.76 -7.81
CA THR A 131 28.24 -8.45 -7.43
C THR A 131 28.03 -8.36 -5.93
N LEU A 132 27.95 -7.12 -5.42
CA LEU A 132 27.54 -6.84 -4.05
C LEU A 132 26.23 -6.05 -4.12
N GLU A 133 25.20 -6.50 -3.42
CA GLU A 133 23.90 -5.81 -3.39
C GLU A 133 23.53 -5.43 -1.95
N THR A 134 22.88 -4.27 -1.80
CA THR A 134 22.45 -3.68 -0.52
C THR A 134 20.95 -3.84 -0.36
N ASP A 135 20.44 -4.33 0.79
CA ASP A 135 18.99 -4.35 1.05
C ASP A 135 18.45 -2.93 1.30
N THR A 136 18.17 -2.24 0.19
CA THR A 136 17.48 -0.95 0.18
C THR A 136 16.49 -0.95 -0.98
N LYS A 137 15.23 -0.57 -0.70
CA LYS A 137 14.17 -0.53 -1.70
C LYS A 137 14.55 0.43 -2.84
N PRO A 138 14.54 0.01 -4.11
CA PRO A 138 15.06 0.83 -5.20
C PRO A 138 14.16 2.06 -5.44
N SER A 139 14.75 3.25 -5.32
CA SER A 139 14.18 4.48 -5.85
C SER A 139 14.30 4.53 -7.37
N VAL A 140 13.25 4.98 -8.05
CA VAL A 140 13.31 5.28 -9.48
C VAL A 140 14.23 6.47 -9.71
N ASP A 141 15.17 6.37 -10.66
CA ASP A 141 15.95 7.50 -11.14
C ASP A 141 16.16 7.40 -12.66
N ALA A 142 16.26 8.55 -13.34
CA ALA A 142 15.82 8.66 -14.73
C ALA A 142 16.84 9.26 -15.72
N PHE A 143 16.93 8.58 -16.87
CA PHE A 143 17.15 9.16 -18.20
C PHE A 143 18.50 9.82 -18.53
N LYS A 144 19.26 9.17 -19.43
CA LYS A 144 19.61 9.75 -20.75
C LYS A 144 20.23 8.69 -21.67
N ALA A 145 19.79 8.68 -22.93
CA ALA A 145 20.27 7.77 -23.95
C ALA A 145 21.04 8.51 -25.06
N LYS A 146 22.08 7.88 -25.60
CA LYS A 146 22.57 8.12 -26.97
C LYS A 146 23.23 6.86 -27.52
N GLU A 147 22.93 6.60 -28.80
CA GLU A 147 23.61 5.66 -29.71
C GLU A 147 23.78 4.20 -29.25
N ALA A 148 22.81 3.37 -29.65
CA ALA A 148 22.96 1.92 -29.73
C ALA A 148 22.09 1.37 -30.88
N PRO A 149 22.58 0.40 -31.67
CA PRO A 149 21.71 -0.59 -32.32
C PRO A 149 20.91 -1.33 -31.23
N PRO A 150 19.65 -1.73 -31.49
CA PRO A 150 18.70 -2.03 -30.44
C PRO A 150 19.05 -3.27 -29.61
N ARG A 151 18.85 -3.16 -28.29
CA ARG A 151 18.73 -4.29 -27.35
C ARG A 151 17.33 -4.26 -26.75
N SER A 152 16.67 -5.42 -26.66
CA SER A 152 15.53 -5.63 -25.77
C SER A 152 16.00 -6.16 -24.41
N SER A 153 15.11 -6.17 -23.43
CA SER A 153 15.39 -6.63 -22.07
C SER A 153 14.10 -6.87 -21.28
N LYS A 154 13.92 -8.08 -20.73
CA LYS A 154 12.97 -8.40 -19.65
C LYS A 154 13.64 -9.39 -18.68
N VAL A 155 13.41 -9.44 -17.35
CA VAL A 155 12.35 -8.93 -16.45
C VAL A 155 11.01 -9.69 -16.50
N PRO A 156 10.84 -10.69 -15.61
CA PRO A 156 11.11 -12.11 -15.93
C PRO A 156 11.66 -12.38 -17.34
N GLY A 157 12.65 -13.28 -17.43
CA GLY A 157 13.45 -13.51 -18.64
C GLY A 157 12.61 -13.52 -19.92
N GLU A 158 12.96 -12.62 -20.85
CA GLU A 158 12.13 -12.25 -21.99
C GLU A 158 11.58 -13.49 -22.73
N LEU A 159 10.30 -13.81 -22.47
CA LEU A 159 9.54 -14.77 -23.28
C LEU A 159 9.70 -14.32 -24.74
N ASP A 160 10.53 -15.04 -25.49
CA ASP A 160 10.69 -14.80 -26.91
C ASP A 160 9.33 -15.11 -27.54
N PRO A 161 8.65 -14.14 -28.17
CA PRO A 161 7.38 -14.39 -28.82
C PRO A 161 7.43 -15.58 -29.80
N LYS A 162 8.61 -15.89 -30.37
CA LYS A 162 8.83 -17.03 -31.27
C LYS A 162 8.93 -18.39 -30.57
N SER A 163 9.12 -18.41 -29.25
CA SER A 163 9.07 -19.62 -28.40
C SER A 163 7.67 -19.93 -27.88
N LEU A 164 6.71 -19.01 -28.05
CA LEU A 164 5.31 -19.21 -27.67
C LEU A 164 4.60 -20.04 -28.74
N VAL A 165 4.29 -21.29 -28.41
CA VAL A 165 3.60 -22.26 -29.26
C VAL A 165 2.35 -22.74 -28.53
N PRO A 166 1.19 -22.89 -29.20
CA PRO A 166 0.02 -23.52 -28.59
C PRO A 166 0.25 -25.02 -28.37
N ILE A 167 0.03 -25.48 -27.14
CA ILE A 167 0.11 -26.90 -26.77
C ILE A 167 -1.29 -27.36 -26.39
N LEU A 168 -1.86 -28.28 -27.17
CA LEU A 168 -3.20 -28.84 -26.91
C LEU A 168 -3.18 -29.71 -25.65
N ASN A 169 -4.13 -29.46 -24.74
CA ASN A 169 -4.50 -30.36 -23.66
C ASN A 169 -5.81 -31.06 -24.04
N GLU A 170 -5.68 -32.28 -24.58
CA GLU A 170 -6.80 -33.11 -25.05
C GLU A 170 -7.80 -33.44 -23.93
N ALA A 171 -7.31 -33.63 -22.69
CA ALA A 171 -8.13 -34.06 -21.55
C ALA A 171 -9.01 -32.94 -20.96
N GLU A 172 -8.67 -31.67 -21.18
CA GLU A 172 -9.41 -30.50 -20.65
C GLU A 172 -9.92 -29.55 -21.75
N GLY A 173 -9.65 -29.84 -23.03
CA GLY A 173 -10.21 -29.14 -24.19
C GLY A 173 -9.75 -27.68 -24.33
N TYR A 174 -8.43 -27.42 -24.17
CA TYR A 174 -7.85 -26.08 -24.39
C TYR A 174 -6.40 -26.11 -24.89
N HIS A 175 -5.94 -25.01 -25.45
CA HIS A 175 -4.55 -24.78 -25.85
C HIS A 175 -3.81 -23.98 -24.77
N GLN A 176 -2.78 -24.56 -24.16
CA GLN A 176 -1.87 -23.82 -23.29
C GLN A 176 -0.95 -22.93 -24.15
N ILE A 177 -0.89 -21.63 -23.85
CA ILE A 177 0.06 -20.69 -24.49
C ILE A 177 0.87 -20.00 -23.39
N GLY A 178 2.16 -20.33 -23.33
CA GLY A 178 3.09 -19.87 -22.28
C GLY A 178 3.10 -20.74 -21.01
N PRO A 179 4.01 -20.47 -20.05
CA PRO A 179 4.33 -21.40 -18.96
C PRO A 179 3.19 -21.62 -17.95
N VAL A 180 2.85 -22.89 -17.70
CA VAL A 180 1.68 -23.35 -16.92
C VAL A 180 1.66 -22.85 -15.47
N GLU A 181 2.81 -22.45 -14.94
CA GLU A 181 3.04 -22.01 -13.56
C GLU A 181 2.36 -20.68 -13.25
N TYR A 182 2.21 -19.80 -14.26
CA TYR A 182 1.56 -18.49 -14.14
C TYR A 182 0.50 -18.22 -15.21
N CYS A 183 0.56 -18.87 -16.37
CA CYS A 183 -0.48 -18.83 -17.39
C CYS A 183 -1.71 -19.65 -16.95
N LYS A 184 -2.63 -19.00 -16.24
CA LYS A 184 -3.76 -19.62 -15.52
C LYS A 184 -5.14 -19.05 -15.88
N ASP A 185 -5.19 -17.93 -16.60
CA ASP A 185 -6.44 -17.38 -17.11
C ASP A 185 -6.92 -18.16 -18.33
N TYR A 186 -8.23 -18.33 -18.46
CA TYR A 186 -8.86 -18.92 -19.64
C TYR A 186 -9.38 -17.82 -20.57
N PHE A 187 -9.28 -18.06 -21.86
CA PHE A 187 -9.73 -17.18 -22.94
C PHE A 187 -10.36 -18.01 -24.04
N VAL A 188 -11.29 -17.42 -24.78
CA VAL A 188 -11.85 -18.01 -26.01
C VAL A 188 -11.44 -17.13 -27.18
N LEU A 189 -10.90 -17.75 -28.24
CA LEU A 189 -10.66 -17.15 -29.53
C LEU A 189 -11.63 -17.76 -30.54
N SER A 190 -12.43 -16.92 -31.19
CA SER A 190 -13.40 -17.33 -32.21
C SER A 190 -13.10 -16.68 -33.54
N VAL A 191 -13.34 -17.42 -34.62
CA VAL A 191 -13.37 -16.92 -36.00
C VAL A 191 -14.77 -17.17 -36.53
N THR A 192 -15.42 -16.14 -37.05
CA THR A 192 -16.76 -16.22 -37.65
C THR A 192 -16.67 -15.82 -39.12
N ILE A 193 -17.03 -16.70 -40.04
CA ILE A 193 -17.23 -16.36 -41.45
C ILE A 193 -18.70 -15.97 -41.61
N ALA A 194 -18.97 -14.71 -41.93
CA ALA A 194 -20.30 -14.12 -41.82
C ALA A 194 -21.06 -14.04 -43.14
N PHE A 195 -20.36 -13.79 -44.25
CA PHE A 195 -20.92 -13.74 -45.61
C PHE A 195 -19.78 -13.79 -46.64
N ALA A 196 -20.12 -13.98 -47.90
CA ALA A 196 -19.18 -13.76 -49.01
C ALA A 196 -19.92 -13.26 -50.26
N THR A 197 -19.22 -12.51 -51.11
CA THR A 197 -19.78 -11.90 -52.32
C THR A 197 -18.78 -11.91 -53.47
N GLN A 198 -19.28 -11.87 -54.71
CA GLN A 198 -18.50 -11.85 -55.96
C GLN A 198 -17.52 -13.03 -56.13
N LEU A 199 -17.78 -14.19 -55.50
CA LEU A 199 -16.86 -15.33 -55.49
C LEU A 199 -16.68 -15.98 -56.88
N GLU A 200 -17.63 -15.80 -57.79
CA GLU A 200 -17.56 -16.28 -59.17
C GLU A 200 -16.31 -15.76 -59.91
N GLN A 201 -15.76 -14.61 -59.49
CA GLN A 201 -14.58 -14.00 -60.08
C GLN A 201 -13.26 -14.70 -59.72
N LEU A 202 -13.28 -15.62 -58.74
CA LEU A 202 -12.16 -16.51 -58.45
C LEU A 202 -12.09 -17.70 -59.41
N ILE A 203 -13.07 -17.87 -60.31
CA ILE A 203 -13.10 -18.95 -61.30
C ILE A 203 -12.72 -18.43 -62.69
N PRO A 204 -11.52 -18.75 -63.20
CA PRO A 204 -11.20 -18.53 -64.62
C PRO A 204 -12.11 -19.36 -65.51
N SER A 205 -12.52 -18.81 -66.66
CA SER A 205 -13.29 -19.54 -67.70
C SER A 205 -12.53 -20.73 -68.33
N THR A 206 -11.26 -20.95 -67.96
CA THR A 206 -10.45 -22.12 -68.33
C THR A 206 -10.43 -23.20 -67.24
N LEU A 207 -10.95 -22.93 -66.04
CA LEU A 207 -11.00 -23.89 -64.95
C LEU A 207 -12.12 -24.91 -65.19
N ARG A 208 -11.85 -26.18 -64.92
CA ARG A 208 -12.85 -27.25 -64.95
C ARG A 208 -13.20 -27.65 -63.53
N LEU A 209 -14.41 -27.32 -63.13
CA LEU A 209 -15.00 -27.72 -61.86
C LEU A 209 -15.44 -29.19 -61.90
N PRO A 210 -15.52 -29.88 -60.75
CA PRO A 210 -16.11 -31.21 -60.66
C PRO A 210 -17.58 -31.25 -61.12
N GLU A 211 -17.96 -32.33 -61.79
CA GLU A 211 -19.36 -32.68 -62.14
C GLU A 211 -19.82 -33.84 -61.24
N PRO A 212 -21.12 -33.95 -60.89
CA PRO A 212 -22.26 -33.22 -61.44
C PRO A 212 -22.51 -31.83 -60.83
N GLN A 213 -22.02 -31.57 -59.62
CA GLN A 213 -22.07 -30.26 -58.96
C GLN A 213 -20.76 -30.06 -58.17
N PRO A 214 -20.13 -28.88 -58.26
CA PRO A 214 -19.00 -28.52 -57.42
C PRO A 214 -19.46 -28.02 -56.06
N GLU A 215 -18.90 -28.58 -55.00
CA GLU A 215 -19.06 -28.10 -53.63
C GLU A 215 -17.90 -27.14 -53.29
N PHE A 216 -18.25 -26.01 -52.66
CA PHE A 216 -17.31 -24.98 -52.23
C PHE A 216 -17.36 -24.83 -50.72
N PHE A 217 -16.21 -24.62 -50.09
CA PHE A 217 -16.12 -24.38 -48.65
C PHE A 217 -14.95 -23.46 -48.34
N PHE A 218 -15.01 -22.79 -47.19
CA PHE A 218 -13.90 -22.05 -46.63
C PHE A 218 -13.05 -22.94 -45.74
N TYR A 219 -11.73 -22.83 -45.87
CA TYR A 219 -10.75 -23.53 -45.05
C TYR A 219 -9.80 -22.56 -44.35
N TYR A 220 -9.51 -22.80 -43.08
CA TYR A 220 -8.48 -22.10 -42.32
C TYR A 220 -7.96 -22.96 -41.16
N SER A 221 -6.73 -22.69 -40.71
CA SER A 221 -6.14 -23.38 -39.54
C SER A 221 -6.12 -22.46 -38.32
N LEU A 222 -6.84 -22.83 -37.26
CA LEU A 222 -6.99 -22.05 -36.03
C LEU A 222 -6.16 -22.69 -34.90
N LEU A 223 -5.01 -22.07 -34.56
CA LEU A 223 -3.99 -22.62 -33.65
C LEU A 223 -3.43 -24.00 -34.04
N GLY A 224 -3.56 -24.40 -35.31
CA GLY A 224 -3.16 -25.72 -35.81
C GLY A 224 -4.31 -26.74 -35.92
N ASN A 225 -5.53 -26.35 -35.55
CA ASN A 225 -6.73 -27.14 -35.82
C ASN A 225 -7.28 -26.75 -37.19
N ASP A 226 -7.46 -27.72 -38.09
CA ASP A 226 -8.06 -27.49 -39.39
C ASP A 226 -9.57 -27.27 -39.25
N VAL A 227 -10.08 -26.18 -39.83
CA VAL A 227 -11.49 -25.78 -39.80
C VAL A 227 -11.99 -25.65 -41.24
N THR A 228 -13.14 -26.27 -41.51
CA THR A 228 -13.90 -26.13 -42.76
C THR A 228 -15.36 -25.84 -42.43
N ASN A 229 -15.97 -24.86 -43.12
CA ASN A 229 -17.39 -24.56 -42.94
C ASN A 229 -18.28 -25.54 -43.73
N GLU A 230 -19.60 -25.54 -43.49
CA GLU A 230 -20.56 -26.31 -44.31
C GLU A 230 -20.43 -26.00 -45.83
N PRO A 231 -20.30 -27.02 -46.70
CA PRO A 231 -20.16 -26.77 -48.13
C PRO A 231 -21.43 -26.20 -48.79
N PHE A 232 -21.22 -25.23 -49.69
CA PHE A 232 -22.26 -24.55 -50.47
C PHE A 232 -21.99 -24.66 -51.99
N THR A 233 -22.96 -24.28 -52.83
CA THR A 233 -22.87 -24.53 -54.29
C THR A 233 -23.08 -23.31 -55.20
N ASP A 234 -23.72 -22.23 -54.73
CA ASP A 234 -23.79 -20.96 -55.48
C ASP A 234 -22.64 -20.03 -55.06
N LEU A 235 -21.82 -19.56 -56.02
CA LEU A 235 -20.77 -18.57 -55.79
C LEU A 235 -21.22 -17.13 -56.06
N ILE A 236 -22.32 -16.95 -56.80
CA ILE A 236 -22.90 -15.65 -57.15
C ILE A 236 -23.74 -15.16 -55.96
N ASN A 237 -24.50 -16.06 -55.35
CA ASN A 237 -25.28 -15.81 -54.12
C ASN A 237 -24.97 -16.88 -53.05
N PRO A 238 -23.80 -16.82 -52.39
CA PRO A 238 -23.44 -17.80 -51.37
C PRO A 238 -24.48 -17.89 -50.24
N ASP A 239 -25.00 -19.09 -50.03
CA ASP A 239 -26.17 -19.39 -49.19
C ASP A 239 -25.83 -20.07 -47.84
N PHE A 240 -24.55 -20.16 -47.50
CA PHE A 240 -24.07 -20.71 -46.22
C PHE A 240 -24.48 -19.85 -45.02
N GLU A 241 -24.80 -20.49 -43.88
CA GLU A 241 -25.09 -19.77 -42.64
C GLU A 241 -23.81 -19.18 -41.99
N PRO A 242 -23.89 -18.05 -41.24
CA PRO A 242 -22.75 -17.44 -40.54
C PRO A 242 -22.10 -18.37 -39.49
N GLU A 243 -21.03 -19.06 -39.87
CA GLU A 243 -20.43 -20.13 -39.07
C GLU A 243 -19.27 -19.63 -38.18
N ARG A 244 -19.21 -20.10 -36.92
CA ARG A 244 -18.21 -19.70 -35.92
C ARG A 244 -17.47 -20.89 -35.30
N ALA A 245 -16.21 -21.08 -35.69
CA ALA A 245 -15.29 -21.95 -34.94
C ALA A 245 -14.70 -21.20 -33.74
N SER A 246 -14.45 -21.92 -32.63
CA SER A 246 -13.90 -21.35 -31.40
C SER A 246 -12.92 -22.30 -30.73
N VAL A 247 -11.80 -21.77 -30.25
CA VAL A 247 -10.80 -22.52 -29.47
C VAL A 247 -10.63 -21.90 -28.09
N ARG A 248 -10.59 -22.74 -27.06
CA ARG A 248 -10.25 -22.34 -25.68
C ARG A 248 -8.74 -22.30 -25.52
N ILE A 249 -8.26 -21.30 -24.77
CA ILE A 249 -6.85 -20.99 -24.58
C ILE A 249 -6.58 -20.73 -23.09
N ARG A 250 -5.48 -21.24 -22.56
CA ARG A 250 -5.02 -21.02 -21.18
C ARG A 250 -3.70 -20.26 -21.19
N SER A 251 -3.69 -19.03 -20.68
CA SER A 251 -2.59 -18.07 -20.85
C SER A 251 -2.60 -16.93 -19.79
N THR A 252 -2.01 -15.77 -20.12
CA THR A 252 -2.31 -14.45 -19.52
C THR A 252 -2.45 -13.41 -20.63
N THR A 253 -3.06 -12.25 -20.34
CA THR A 253 -3.25 -11.16 -21.30
C THR A 253 -1.93 -10.70 -21.93
N GLU A 254 -0.85 -10.60 -21.16
CA GLU A 254 0.48 -10.18 -21.63
C GLU A 254 1.11 -11.22 -22.55
N VAL A 255 0.93 -12.51 -22.24
CA VAL A 255 1.47 -13.62 -23.01
C VAL A 255 0.73 -13.76 -24.34
N LEU A 256 -0.60 -13.60 -24.36
CA LEU A 256 -1.37 -13.55 -25.61
C LEU A 256 -1.04 -12.33 -26.45
N CYS A 257 -0.84 -11.15 -25.84
CA CYS A 257 -0.34 -9.96 -26.55
C CYS A 257 1.01 -10.24 -27.24
N MET A 258 1.92 -10.98 -26.59
CA MET A 258 3.21 -11.34 -27.19
C MET A 258 3.05 -12.38 -28.30
N TYR A 259 2.31 -13.47 -28.05
CA TYR A 259 2.04 -14.54 -29.02
C TYR A 259 1.43 -13.99 -30.33
N LEU A 260 0.31 -13.29 -30.23
CA LEU A 260 -0.41 -12.71 -31.38
C LEU A 260 0.41 -11.65 -32.14
N SER A 261 1.38 -10.99 -31.48
CA SER A 261 2.22 -9.98 -32.12
C SER A 261 3.24 -10.54 -33.13
N VAL A 262 3.47 -11.86 -33.13
CA VAL A 262 4.40 -12.54 -34.06
C VAL A 262 3.83 -13.74 -34.79
N GLN A 263 2.57 -14.11 -34.54
CA GLN A 263 1.93 -15.15 -35.35
C GLN A 263 1.82 -14.71 -36.82
N PRO A 264 1.80 -15.66 -37.77
CA PRO A 264 1.32 -15.36 -39.10
C PRO A 264 -0.10 -14.79 -39.03
N LYS A 265 -0.48 -14.04 -40.07
CA LYS A 265 -1.89 -13.68 -40.28
C LYS A 265 -2.71 -14.96 -40.44
N LEU A 266 -3.96 -14.95 -39.99
CA LEU A 266 -4.89 -16.05 -40.23
C LEU A 266 -5.24 -16.05 -41.73
N GLN A 267 -4.76 -17.06 -42.47
CA GLN A 267 -5.09 -17.20 -43.88
C GLN A 267 -6.38 -18.01 -44.02
N ILE A 268 -7.38 -17.44 -44.70
CA ILE A 268 -8.64 -18.12 -45.02
C ILE A 268 -8.69 -18.32 -46.53
N HIS A 269 -8.98 -19.55 -46.94
CA HIS A 269 -9.07 -20.00 -48.33
C HIS A 269 -10.52 -20.26 -48.69
N LEU A 270 -10.95 -19.88 -49.90
CA LEU A 270 -12.05 -20.56 -50.59
C LEU A 270 -11.48 -21.78 -51.32
N CYS A 271 -12.11 -22.93 -51.17
CA CYS A 271 -11.70 -24.22 -51.72
C CYS A 271 -12.83 -24.89 -52.51
N CYS A 272 -12.45 -25.75 -53.45
CA CYS A 272 -13.31 -26.74 -54.10
C CYS A 272 -12.51 -28.04 -54.20
N GLY A 273 -12.95 -29.11 -53.54
CA GLY A 273 -12.13 -30.30 -53.33
C GLY A 273 -10.80 -29.97 -52.64
N ASP A 274 -9.68 -30.42 -53.20
CA ASP A 274 -8.32 -30.12 -52.73
C ASP A 274 -7.73 -28.80 -53.28
N GLN A 275 -8.48 -28.07 -54.12
CA GLN A 275 -8.00 -26.86 -54.77
C GLN A 275 -8.49 -25.59 -54.07
N SER A 276 -7.55 -24.78 -53.56
CA SER A 276 -7.84 -23.39 -53.17
C SER A 276 -8.01 -22.51 -54.42
N LEU A 277 -9.17 -21.86 -54.52
CA LEU A 277 -9.55 -20.95 -55.61
C LEU A 277 -9.04 -19.52 -55.35
N GLY A 278 -9.02 -19.11 -54.09
CA GLY A 278 -8.42 -17.86 -53.62
C GLY A 278 -8.27 -17.84 -52.11
N SER A 279 -7.41 -16.96 -51.61
CA SER A 279 -7.22 -16.76 -50.16
C SER A 279 -7.07 -15.29 -49.77
N THR A 280 -7.33 -15.00 -48.50
CA THR A 280 -7.12 -13.68 -47.88
C THR A 280 -6.39 -13.84 -46.56
N ASP A 281 -5.67 -12.81 -46.13
CA ASP A 281 -4.93 -12.81 -44.87
C ASP A 281 -5.54 -11.85 -43.84
N ILE A 282 -5.95 -12.36 -42.69
CA ILE A 282 -6.53 -11.58 -41.59
C ILE A 282 -5.47 -11.30 -40.52
N PRO A 283 -5.16 -10.02 -40.22
CA PRO A 283 -4.13 -9.68 -39.25
C PRO A 283 -4.61 -9.88 -37.81
N LEU A 284 -4.10 -10.93 -37.15
CA LEU A 284 -4.29 -11.14 -35.69
C LEU A 284 -3.48 -10.13 -34.85
N THR A 285 -2.48 -9.50 -35.45
CA THR A 285 -1.63 -8.47 -34.83
C THR A 285 -2.45 -7.22 -34.47
N GLY A 286 -2.61 -6.96 -33.17
CA GLY A 286 -3.38 -5.82 -32.67
C GLY A 286 -4.78 -6.16 -32.15
N LEU A 287 -5.23 -7.43 -32.29
CA LEU A 287 -6.45 -7.94 -31.64
C LEU A 287 -6.39 -7.77 -30.11
N LEU A 288 -5.20 -7.78 -29.51
CA LEU A 288 -4.97 -7.32 -28.14
C LEU A 288 -4.04 -6.10 -28.12
N LYS A 289 -4.46 -5.05 -27.41
CA LYS A 289 -3.69 -3.82 -27.21
C LYS A 289 -2.82 -3.97 -25.96
N LYS A 290 -1.52 -3.76 -26.10
CA LYS A 290 -0.54 -3.90 -25.01
C LYS A 290 -0.88 -2.94 -23.85
N ALA A 291 -1.04 -3.49 -22.65
CA ALA A 291 -1.50 -2.79 -21.43
C ALA A 291 -2.97 -2.27 -21.45
N SER A 292 -3.85 -2.84 -22.28
CA SER A 292 -5.30 -2.61 -22.19
C SER A 292 -5.99 -3.68 -21.32
N THR A 293 -6.84 -3.26 -20.39
CA THR A 293 -7.72 -4.13 -19.56
C THR A 293 -9.11 -4.36 -20.21
N GLU A 294 -9.29 -3.93 -21.45
CA GLU A 294 -10.51 -4.05 -22.25
C GLU A 294 -11.04 -5.49 -22.30
N ILE A 295 -10.14 -6.47 -22.51
CA ILE A 295 -10.46 -7.91 -22.55
C ILE A 295 -10.92 -8.51 -21.22
N GLU A 296 -10.66 -7.84 -20.08
CA GLU A 296 -11.11 -8.30 -18.77
C GLU A 296 -12.62 -8.06 -18.56
N ASN A 297 -13.23 -7.21 -19.39
CA ASN A 297 -14.61 -6.76 -19.23
C ASN A 297 -15.47 -6.92 -20.50
N HIS A 298 -14.85 -6.92 -21.70
CA HIS A 298 -15.54 -6.98 -22.98
C HIS A 298 -14.78 -7.86 -23.99
N PRO A 299 -15.46 -8.50 -24.96
CA PRO A 299 -14.78 -9.12 -26.10
C PRO A 299 -14.07 -8.07 -26.94
N VAL A 300 -12.83 -8.35 -27.34
CA VAL A 300 -12.10 -7.54 -28.33
C VAL A 300 -12.24 -8.20 -29.70
N VAL A 301 -12.55 -7.42 -30.73
CA VAL A 301 -12.94 -7.93 -32.05
C VAL A 301 -12.16 -7.22 -33.15
N VAL A 302 -11.74 -7.99 -34.16
CA VAL A 302 -11.29 -7.51 -35.48
C VAL A 302 -12.27 -8.04 -36.51
N GLU A 303 -13.08 -7.16 -37.08
CA GLU A 303 -14.11 -7.51 -38.06
C GLU A 303 -13.99 -6.66 -39.32
N GLY A 304 -14.30 -7.25 -40.47
CA GLY A 304 -14.29 -6.54 -41.74
C GLY A 304 -14.60 -7.41 -42.96
N ALA A 305 -14.71 -6.76 -44.11
CA ALA A 305 -14.83 -7.40 -45.41
C ALA A 305 -13.43 -7.49 -46.05
N PHE A 306 -12.93 -8.71 -46.26
CA PHE A 306 -11.58 -9.00 -46.73
C PHE A 306 -11.61 -9.50 -48.18
N MET A 307 -10.84 -8.87 -49.07
CA MET A 307 -10.74 -9.33 -50.47
C MET A 307 -9.97 -10.65 -50.56
N LEU A 308 -10.54 -11.65 -51.23
CA LEU A 308 -9.88 -12.90 -51.61
C LEU A 308 -9.00 -12.67 -52.86
N THR A 309 -7.88 -13.39 -52.94
CA THR A 309 -6.92 -13.26 -54.03
C THR A 309 -6.59 -14.63 -54.65
N PRO A 310 -6.61 -14.78 -55.99
CA PRO A 310 -6.35 -16.06 -56.64
C PRO A 310 -4.85 -16.41 -56.58
N PRO A 311 -4.48 -17.68 -56.32
CA PRO A 311 -3.10 -18.07 -55.98
C PRO A 311 -2.09 -17.91 -57.13
N ASN A 312 -2.56 -17.74 -58.39
CA ASN A 312 -1.71 -17.65 -59.58
C ASN A 312 -1.69 -16.25 -60.23
N ARG A 313 -1.95 -15.19 -59.46
CA ARG A 313 -2.01 -13.78 -59.92
C ARG A 313 -0.79 -13.31 -60.73
N ALA A 314 0.39 -13.91 -60.55
CA ALA A 314 1.60 -13.60 -61.32
C ALA A 314 1.68 -14.23 -62.72
N ARG A 315 0.80 -15.21 -63.06
CA ARG A 315 0.73 -15.86 -64.39
C ARG A 315 -0.49 -15.45 -65.21
N GLN A 316 -1.51 -14.90 -64.57
CA GLN A 316 -2.77 -14.51 -65.20
C GLN A 316 -2.79 -12.98 -65.34
N SER A 317 -2.79 -12.47 -66.58
CA SER A 317 -2.84 -11.02 -66.87
C SER A 317 -4.27 -10.47 -66.71
N ILE A 318 -4.82 -10.59 -65.50
CA ILE A 318 -6.16 -10.13 -65.14
C ILE A 318 -6.15 -8.60 -65.00
N PRO A 319 -7.13 -7.87 -65.58
CA PRO A 319 -7.32 -6.44 -65.32
C PRO A 319 -7.48 -6.13 -63.82
N SER A 320 -7.15 -4.91 -63.40
CA SER A 320 -7.42 -4.44 -62.04
C SER A 320 -8.93 -4.28 -61.82
N ILE A 321 -9.55 -5.28 -61.20
CA ILE A 321 -10.96 -5.27 -60.78
C ILE A 321 -11.18 -4.09 -59.79
N PRO A 322 -12.23 -3.27 -59.93
CA PRO A 322 -12.58 -2.26 -58.95
C PRO A 322 -12.86 -2.86 -57.57
N ALA A 323 -12.53 -2.13 -56.49
CA ALA A 323 -12.67 -2.63 -55.12
C ALA A 323 -14.12 -3.08 -54.82
N ASP A 324 -15.10 -2.28 -55.25
CA ASP A 324 -16.54 -2.52 -55.08
C ASP A 324 -17.07 -3.76 -55.84
N SER A 325 -16.21 -4.45 -56.60
CA SER A 325 -16.54 -5.64 -57.37
C SER A 325 -15.65 -6.84 -57.05
N ALA A 326 -14.65 -6.71 -56.16
CA ALA A 326 -13.70 -7.78 -55.88
C ALA A 326 -14.31 -8.93 -55.06
N PRO A 327 -13.91 -10.21 -55.31
CA PRO A 327 -14.35 -11.35 -54.49
C PRO A 327 -13.98 -11.13 -53.02
N THR A 328 -14.96 -11.17 -52.13
CA THR A 328 -14.84 -10.66 -50.76
C THR A 328 -15.51 -11.59 -49.75
N ILE A 329 -14.91 -11.73 -48.57
CA ILE A 329 -15.42 -12.52 -47.44
C ILE A 329 -15.56 -11.63 -46.20
N GLY A 330 -16.73 -11.62 -45.57
CA GLY A 330 -16.97 -10.97 -44.30
C GLY A 330 -16.52 -11.87 -43.15
N VAL A 331 -15.57 -11.41 -42.33
CA VAL A 331 -15.00 -12.22 -41.25
C VAL A 331 -14.85 -11.40 -39.97
N SER A 332 -15.23 -12.02 -38.85
CA SER A 332 -15.08 -11.47 -37.49
C SER A 332 -14.20 -12.40 -36.64
N VAL A 333 -13.09 -11.87 -36.12
CA VAL A 333 -12.19 -12.57 -35.19
C VAL A 333 -12.30 -11.94 -33.82
N SER A 334 -12.80 -12.67 -32.83
CA SER A 334 -13.08 -12.15 -31.48
C SER A 334 -12.34 -12.92 -30.40
N MET A 335 -11.83 -12.22 -29.39
CA MET A 335 -11.23 -12.83 -28.19
C MET A 335 -11.80 -12.24 -26.91
N TYR A 336 -12.15 -13.09 -25.93
CA TYR A 336 -12.60 -12.67 -24.60
C TYR A 336 -12.03 -13.55 -23.49
N LYS A 337 -11.94 -13.01 -22.27
CA LYS A 337 -11.54 -13.76 -21.06
C LYS A 337 -12.72 -14.58 -20.54
N GLU A 338 -12.53 -15.87 -20.36
CA GLU A 338 -13.54 -16.81 -19.85
C GLU A 338 -13.66 -16.64 -18.33
N ALA A 339 -14.82 -16.20 -17.84
CA ALA A 339 -15.04 -15.97 -16.41
C ALA A 339 -15.14 -17.31 -15.66
N ILE A 340 -14.22 -17.55 -14.72
CA ILE A 340 -14.24 -18.73 -13.84
C ILE A 340 -15.54 -18.74 -13.03
N PRO A 341 -16.39 -19.78 -13.11
CA PRO A 341 -17.58 -19.88 -12.29
C PRO A 341 -17.21 -19.97 -10.80
N GLN A 342 -17.44 -18.89 -10.05
CA GLN A 342 -17.34 -18.94 -8.59
C GLN A 342 -18.50 -19.79 -8.03
N PRO A 343 -18.26 -20.69 -7.06
CA PRO A 343 -19.33 -21.36 -6.36
C PRO A 343 -20.20 -20.33 -5.62
N SER A 344 -21.39 -20.05 -6.16
CA SER A 344 -22.28 -19.04 -5.60
C SER A 344 -22.80 -19.47 -4.24
N LEU A 345 -22.35 -18.80 -3.18
CA LEU A 345 -22.97 -18.89 -1.85
C LEU A 345 -24.41 -18.37 -1.96
N GLN A 346 -25.36 -19.30 -2.01
CA GLN A 346 -26.78 -18.96 -1.97
C GLN A 346 -27.13 -18.25 -0.65
N PRO A 347 -27.75 -17.05 -0.68
CA PRO A 347 -28.41 -16.50 0.49
C PRO A 347 -29.49 -17.48 0.94
N LYS A 348 -29.54 -17.81 2.23
CA LYS A 348 -30.59 -18.66 2.77
C LYS A 348 -31.92 -17.92 2.80
N GLU A 349 -32.99 -18.62 2.42
CA GLU A 349 -34.35 -18.20 2.71
C GLU A 349 -34.64 -18.39 4.21
N ASP A 350 -34.64 -17.29 4.98
CA ASP A 350 -35.24 -17.28 6.33
C ASP A 350 -36.65 -16.68 6.26
N ASN A 351 -37.64 -17.55 6.07
CA ASN A 351 -39.05 -17.18 6.00
C ASN A 351 -39.71 -17.26 7.39
N ASN A 352 -40.02 -16.11 8.01
CA ASN A 352 -40.94 -16.05 9.15
C ASN A 352 -41.69 -14.70 9.32
N ASN A 353 -42.85 -14.63 8.68
CA ASN A 353 -44.13 -14.12 9.21
C ASN A 353 -44.18 -12.81 10.06
N ALA A 354 -44.63 -11.73 9.38
CA ALA A 354 -45.83 -10.91 9.70
C ALA A 354 -45.98 -10.26 11.11
N ARG A 355 -46.16 -8.92 11.24
CA ARG A 355 -47.38 -8.18 10.83
C ARG A 355 -47.28 -6.63 10.95
N ASP A 356 -48.10 -5.96 10.15
CA ASP A 356 -48.86 -4.71 10.38
C ASP A 356 -48.17 -3.44 10.96
N ARG A 357 -47.85 -2.45 10.10
CA ARG A 357 -48.61 -1.17 9.97
C ARG A 357 -47.96 -0.11 9.04
N GLU A 358 -48.80 0.54 8.24
CA GLU A 358 -48.58 1.83 7.58
C GLU A 358 -49.01 3.01 8.51
N PRO A 359 -48.90 4.29 8.10
CA PRO A 359 -47.74 4.97 7.50
C PRO A 359 -47.45 6.34 8.19
N SER A 360 -46.26 6.92 7.99
CA SER A 360 -46.08 8.39 8.04
C SER A 360 -44.73 8.87 7.48
N THR A 361 -44.73 10.11 6.98
CA THR A 361 -43.56 10.92 6.59
C THR A 361 -43.83 12.37 7.02
N PRO A 362 -42.89 13.32 6.89
CA PRO A 362 -41.46 13.36 7.27
C PRO A 362 -41.33 14.44 8.40
N PRO A 363 -40.36 15.39 8.50
CA PRO A 363 -38.96 15.50 8.02
C PRO A 363 -37.95 16.02 9.11
N LYS A 364 -36.75 16.44 8.66
CA LYS A 364 -35.85 17.51 9.20
C LYS A 364 -34.94 17.27 10.44
N ASN A 365 -33.63 17.29 10.12
CA ASN A 365 -32.59 18.19 10.65
C ASN A 365 -31.90 18.01 12.02
N THR A 366 -30.56 18.21 11.94
CA THR A 366 -29.62 18.95 12.81
C THR A 366 -29.02 18.36 14.10
N LYS A 367 -27.68 18.54 14.20
CA LYS A 367 -26.84 18.78 15.40
C LYS A 367 -26.68 17.57 16.35
N GLU A 368 -25.58 17.37 17.11
CA GLU A 368 -24.25 18.00 17.29
C GLU A 368 -23.28 16.86 17.76
N GLY A 369 -21.95 16.95 17.89
CA GLY A 369 -21.00 18.06 17.78
C GLY A 369 -20.08 18.17 19.01
N VAL A 370 -18.93 17.46 19.05
CA VAL A 370 -17.92 17.54 20.14
C VAL A 370 -16.48 17.58 19.57
N ILE A 371 -15.54 18.22 20.28
CA ILE A 371 -14.37 18.92 19.70
C ILE A 371 -13.03 18.61 20.44
N GLY A 372 -11.90 18.64 19.70
CA GLY A 372 -10.57 18.96 20.24
C GLY A 372 -9.41 18.68 19.25
N LEU A 373 -8.30 19.44 19.19
CA LEU A 373 -7.87 20.70 19.84
C LEU A 373 -6.74 21.38 19.01
N ILE A 374 -6.78 22.72 18.84
CA ILE A 374 -5.68 23.75 18.99
C ILE A 374 -4.28 23.47 18.36
N PRO A 375 -3.62 24.42 17.63
CA PRO A 375 -3.35 25.80 18.10
C PRO A 375 -3.48 26.98 17.11
N LYS A 376 -3.16 28.18 17.62
CA LYS A 376 -3.29 29.55 17.06
C LYS A 376 -1.88 30.21 16.94
N PRO A 377 -1.67 31.37 16.27
CA PRO A 377 -1.83 32.67 16.97
C PRO A 377 -2.39 33.79 16.00
N PRO A 378 -2.16 35.14 16.14
CA PRO A 378 -3.30 36.07 16.30
C PRO A 378 -3.29 37.36 15.43
N LEU A 379 -4.32 38.23 15.57
CA LEU A 379 -4.24 39.68 15.92
C LEU A 379 -5.63 40.40 15.83
N TYR A 380 -5.68 41.65 16.32
CA TYR A 380 -6.78 42.63 16.55
C TYR A 380 -7.48 43.19 15.27
N SER A 381 -8.59 43.95 15.27
CA SER A 381 -9.74 44.20 16.20
C SER A 381 -10.85 45.05 15.50
N ASP A 382 -11.80 45.63 16.26
CA ASP A 382 -12.68 46.80 15.96
C ASP A 382 -14.02 46.64 15.18
N SER A 383 -15.04 46.18 15.92
CA SER A 383 -16.35 46.84 16.20
C SER A 383 -17.18 47.61 15.13
N PRO A 384 -18.42 47.15 14.84
CA PRO A 384 -19.47 47.90 14.11
C PRO A 384 -20.74 48.25 14.97
N PRO A 385 -21.50 49.33 14.65
CA PRO A 385 -22.81 49.63 15.29
C PRO A 385 -23.99 49.99 14.31
N THR A 386 -25.16 50.26 14.90
CA THR A 386 -26.42 50.88 14.36
C THR A 386 -27.31 50.02 13.44
N LYS A 387 -28.55 49.58 13.81
CA LYS A 387 -29.81 50.22 14.35
C LYS A 387 -30.82 50.46 13.20
N ASP A 388 -32.16 50.36 13.27
CA ASP A 388 -33.23 49.92 14.22
C ASP A 388 -34.38 49.36 13.30
N ASP A 389 -35.27 48.39 13.57
CA ASP A 389 -36.21 48.02 14.67
C ASP A 389 -37.71 48.37 14.37
N ALA A 390 -38.65 47.61 14.96
CA ALA A 390 -40.11 47.83 15.13
C ALA A 390 -41.18 47.75 13.96
N THR A 391 -41.81 46.57 13.84
CA THR A 391 -43.27 46.20 13.98
C THR A 391 -44.51 46.96 13.39
N GLU A 392 -45.59 46.17 13.16
CA GLU A 392 -47.07 46.43 13.09
C GLU A 392 -47.75 47.07 11.86
N SER A 393 -48.64 46.34 11.15
CA SER A 393 -50.10 46.24 11.44
C SER A 393 -50.91 45.52 10.31
N GLU A 394 -52.22 45.35 10.46
CA GLU A 394 -53.13 44.60 9.54
C GLU A 394 -53.98 45.50 8.61
N VAL A 395 -54.56 44.93 7.53
CA VAL A 395 -56.00 45.00 7.11
C VAL A 395 -56.23 44.66 5.61
N GLU A 396 -57.40 44.09 5.36
CA GLU A 396 -58.02 43.40 4.20
C GLU A 396 -57.89 43.94 2.74
N SER A 397 -57.75 42.98 1.81
CA SER A 397 -58.55 42.67 0.60
C SER A 397 -59.27 43.76 -0.24
N ILE A 398 -59.21 43.66 -1.60
CA ILE A 398 -60.39 43.42 -2.50
C ILE A 398 -60.10 43.29 -4.03
N LYS A 399 -60.79 42.32 -4.68
CA LYS A 399 -61.17 42.10 -6.13
C LYS A 399 -60.10 42.14 -7.26
N SER A 400 -59.91 41.12 -8.12
CA SER A 400 -60.77 40.15 -8.86
C SER A 400 -61.36 40.58 -10.22
N MET A 401 -61.16 39.69 -11.20
CA MET A 401 -62.11 39.14 -12.22
C MET A 401 -61.49 37.80 -12.71
N GLN A 402 -62.07 36.87 -13.48
CA GLN A 402 -63.36 36.63 -14.18
C GLN A 402 -63.56 35.07 -14.16
N ALA A 403 -64.72 34.38 -14.21
CA ALA A 403 -65.91 34.40 -15.08
C ALA A 403 -65.60 34.19 -16.58
N GLU A 404 -66.22 33.29 -17.35
CA GLU A 404 -67.25 32.24 -17.14
C GLU A 404 -67.18 31.25 -18.37
N LEU A 405 -67.97 30.21 -18.70
CA LEU A 405 -69.27 29.52 -18.42
C LEU A 405 -69.12 28.06 -19.06
N PRO A 406 -70.12 27.17 -19.36
CA PRO A 406 -71.51 27.03 -18.90
C PRO A 406 -72.00 25.61 -18.42
N SER A 407 -72.93 25.60 -17.43
CA SER A 407 -74.05 24.63 -17.17
C SER A 407 -73.76 23.13 -16.87
N SER A 408 -74.41 22.37 -15.95
CA SER A 408 -75.50 22.52 -14.93
C SER A 408 -75.34 21.38 -13.85
N ARG A 409 -75.92 21.28 -12.62
CA ARG A 409 -77.21 21.64 -11.95
C ARG A 409 -78.44 20.74 -12.30
N PRO A 410 -79.43 20.45 -11.39
CA PRO A 410 -79.61 20.93 -9.99
C PRO A 410 -80.09 19.92 -8.88
N GLN A 411 -79.69 20.19 -7.62
CA GLN A 411 -80.45 20.27 -6.33
C GLN A 411 -81.18 19.09 -5.59
N THR A 412 -80.79 18.95 -4.30
CA THR A 412 -81.56 18.82 -3.02
C THR A 412 -82.52 17.65 -2.68
N GLY A 413 -82.28 17.04 -1.49
CA GLY A 413 -83.27 16.38 -0.60
C GLY A 413 -83.59 14.90 -0.89
N ASP A 414 -83.97 14.06 0.08
CA ASP A 414 -83.91 14.16 1.55
C ASP A 414 -84.04 12.74 2.20
N ALA A 415 -83.75 12.62 3.50
CA ALA A 415 -84.17 11.57 4.45
C ALA A 415 -83.67 10.09 4.36
N ALA A 416 -83.10 9.65 5.52
CA ALA A 416 -83.39 8.41 6.26
C ALA A 416 -82.64 7.06 6.05
N THR A 417 -81.88 6.69 7.11
CA THR A 417 -81.82 5.36 7.81
C THR A 417 -81.24 4.09 7.16
N GLY A 418 -80.55 3.28 7.99
CA GLY A 418 -80.32 1.83 7.79
C GLY A 418 -79.00 1.47 7.08
N ALA A 419 -77.86 1.15 7.69
CA ALA A 419 -77.48 0.41 8.92
C ALA A 419 -77.34 -1.12 8.76
N LEU A 420 -76.17 -1.62 9.23
CA LEU A 420 -75.84 -2.98 9.71
C LEU A 420 -75.36 -4.12 8.76
N GLN A 421 -74.25 -4.73 9.22
CA GLN A 421 -73.95 -6.18 9.31
C GLN A 421 -73.28 -7.00 8.17
N HIS A 422 -72.06 -7.47 8.51
CA HIS A 422 -71.49 -8.84 8.43
C HIS A 422 -72.51 -10.02 8.32
N PRO A 423 -72.17 -11.27 7.89
CA PRO A 423 -70.93 -12.00 8.27
C PRO A 423 -70.38 -13.04 7.25
N ILE A 424 -69.60 -14.03 7.71
CA ILE A 424 -68.90 -15.07 6.92
C ILE A 424 -69.11 -16.47 7.54
N PRO A 425 -69.60 -17.45 6.74
CA PRO A 425 -68.93 -18.76 6.61
C PRO A 425 -68.43 -18.99 5.16
N ALA A 426 -67.42 -19.81 4.82
CA ALA A 426 -66.65 -20.89 5.46
C ALA A 426 -67.20 -22.34 5.37
N ARG A 427 -66.32 -23.25 4.88
CA ARG A 427 -66.24 -24.72 5.10
C ARG A 427 -67.38 -25.67 4.64
N SER A 428 -67.12 -26.41 3.54
CA SER A 428 -66.93 -27.90 3.46
C SER A 428 -68.01 -28.90 3.94
N PRO A 429 -67.98 -30.24 3.60
CA PRO A 429 -67.10 -30.99 2.70
C PRO A 429 -67.87 -31.81 1.58
N PRO A 430 -67.97 -33.18 1.49
CA PRO A 430 -68.06 -33.88 0.18
C PRO A 430 -69.36 -34.76 0.07
N PRO A 431 -69.52 -35.88 -0.69
CA PRO A 431 -68.62 -37.04 -0.91
C PRO A 431 -68.49 -37.51 -2.40
N ALA A 432 -67.80 -38.63 -2.63
CA ALA A 432 -67.76 -39.38 -3.89
C ALA A 432 -68.90 -40.42 -4.01
N PRO A 433 -69.04 -41.09 -5.18
CA PRO A 433 -68.84 -42.55 -5.15
C PRO A 433 -68.03 -43.14 -6.35
N GLN A 434 -67.71 -44.42 -6.25
CA GLN A 434 -67.00 -45.28 -7.23
C GLN A 434 -68.02 -45.96 -8.20
N MET A 435 -67.67 -46.66 -9.30
CA MET A 435 -66.36 -47.09 -9.86
C MET A 435 -66.26 -46.81 -11.40
N THR A 436 -66.04 -47.69 -12.41
CA THR A 436 -65.91 -49.17 -12.56
C THR A 436 -65.14 -49.54 -13.85
N LEU A 437 -64.83 -50.85 -14.01
CA LEU A 437 -64.25 -51.62 -15.14
C LEU A 437 -65.07 -51.56 -16.47
N GLU A 438 -64.58 -51.84 -17.70
CA GLU A 438 -63.46 -52.70 -18.19
C GLU A 438 -62.76 -52.23 -19.52
N ALA A 439 -61.56 -52.79 -19.79
CA ALA A 439 -60.89 -53.16 -21.06
C ALA A 439 -60.95 -52.30 -22.37
N GLY A 440 -59.85 -52.23 -23.16
CA GLY A 440 -60.02 -52.03 -24.62
C GLY A 440 -58.94 -51.52 -25.62
N LYS A 441 -57.66 -51.30 -25.30
CA LYS A 441 -56.55 -51.01 -26.27
C LYS A 441 -56.69 -49.87 -27.33
N SER A 442 -55.81 -48.87 -27.16
CA SER A 442 -54.87 -48.29 -28.17
C SER A 442 -55.28 -47.11 -29.10
N LEU A 443 -54.24 -46.33 -29.46
CA LEU A 443 -54.12 -45.27 -30.49
C LEU A 443 -54.69 -43.86 -30.20
N SER A 444 -54.03 -43.17 -29.25
CA SER A 444 -53.55 -41.77 -29.33
C SER A 444 -54.28 -40.74 -30.22
N GLU A 445 -54.87 -39.73 -29.58
CA GLU A 445 -55.40 -38.52 -30.24
C GLU A 445 -54.45 -37.30 -30.15
N SER A 446 -54.34 -36.62 -31.29
CA SER A 446 -54.50 -35.17 -31.53
C SER A 446 -54.27 -34.12 -30.42
N VAL A 447 -53.59 -33.04 -30.83
CA VAL A 447 -53.43 -31.77 -30.09
C VAL A 447 -54.78 -31.09 -29.82
N SER A 448 -54.95 -30.53 -28.62
CA SER A 448 -56.01 -29.57 -28.29
C SER A 448 -55.44 -28.43 -27.44
N GLY A 449 -55.71 -27.19 -27.84
CA GLY A 449 -55.29 -25.97 -27.14
C GLY A 449 -56.46 -25.28 -26.44
N GLN A 450 -56.23 -24.72 -25.25
CA GLN A 450 -57.26 -23.97 -24.52
C GLN A 450 -57.63 -22.65 -25.23
N LYS A 451 -58.90 -22.28 -25.13
CA LYS A 451 -59.53 -21.20 -25.92
C LYS A 451 -59.99 -20.07 -24.98
N ILE A 452 -59.32 -18.93 -25.04
CA ILE A 452 -59.71 -17.71 -24.32
C ILE A 452 -60.79 -16.96 -25.13
N ALA A 453 -61.78 -16.40 -24.44
CA ALA A 453 -62.85 -15.61 -25.05
C ALA A 453 -62.56 -14.10 -24.93
N VAL A 454 -62.75 -13.35 -26.03
CA VAL A 454 -62.48 -11.90 -26.13
C VAL A 454 -63.67 -11.21 -26.84
N PRO A 455 -64.02 -9.94 -26.54
CA PRO A 455 -65.24 -9.31 -27.07
C PRO A 455 -65.26 -9.09 -28.60
N PRO A 456 -66.46 -8.92 -29.22
CA PRO A 456 -66.64 -8.92 -30.69
C PRO A 456 -66.01 -7.77 -31.49
N ALA A 457 -65.31 -6.83 -30.83
CA ALA A 457 -64.68 -5.66 -31.45
C ALA A 457 -63.13 -5.73 -31.46
N ALA A 458 -62.53 -6.77 -30.87
CA ALA A 458 -61.08 -6.93 -30.84
C ALA A 458 -60.57 -7.56 -32.16
N HIS A 459 -60.04 -6.74 -33.06
CA HIS A 459 -59.30 -7.24 -34.23
C HIS A 459 -57.94 -7.80 -33.78
N HIS A 460 -57.85 -9.12 -33.63
CA HIS A 460 -56.61 -9.81 -33.32
C HIS A 460 -55.68 -9.85 -34.54
N PHE A 461 -54.65 -9.01 -34.54
CA PHE A 461 -53.54 -9.10 -35.48
C PHE A 461 -52.48 -10.06 -34.91
N TYR A 462 -52.10 -11.07 -35.71
CA TYR A 462 -51.00 -11.97 -35.37
C TYR A 462 -49.98 -11.98 -36.52
N PHE A 463 -48.72 -12.16 -36.17
CA PHE A 463 -47.63 -12.42 -37.10
C PHE A 463 -46.58 -13.27 -36.37
N SER A 464 -45.71 -13.91 -37.13
CA SER A 464 -44.62 -14.74 -36.61
C SER A 464 -43.32 -14.31 -37.28
N ILE A 465 -42.31 -13.96 -36.49
CA ILE A 465 -40.95 -13.66 -36.97
C ILE A 465 -40.07 -14.84 -36.57
N ASP A 466 -39.40 -15.46 -37.54
CA ASP A 466 -38.26 -16.31 -37.24
C ASP A 466 -37.09 -15.41 -36.81
N LEU A 467 -36.59 -15.55 -35.59
CA LEU A 467 -35.52 -14.68 -35.08
C LEU A 467 -34.21 -14.83 -35.88
N ARG A 468 -34.07 -15.88 -36.69
CA ARG A 468 -32.95 -16.09 -37.62
C ARG A 468 -33.06 -15.25 -38.90
N SER A 469 -34.27 -14.85 -39.31
CA SER A 469 -34.46 -14.00 -40.50
C SER A 469 -34.20 -12.51 -40.24
N ILE A 470 -33.94 -12.14 -38.98
CA ILE A 470 -33.59 -10.77 -38.57
C ILE A 470 -32.12 -10.49 -38.88
N SER A 471 -31.87 -10.03 -40.11
CA SER A 471 -30.56 -9.52 -40.56
C SER A 471 -30.40 -8.02 -40.29
N ASN A 472 -29.18 -7.49 -40.46
CA ASN A 472 -28.83 -6.07 -40.37
C ASN A 472 -29.05 -5.41 -38.99
N ILE A 473 -28.99 -6.18 -37.89
CA ILE A 473 -28.99 -5.64 -36.52
C ILE A 473 -27.68 -6.03 -35.81
N ASP A 474 -27.02 -5.05 -35.21
CA ASP A 474 -25.73 -5.16 -34.51
C ASP A 474 -25.87 -5.87 -33.14
N VAL A 475 -26.16 -7.17 -33.18
CA VAL A 475 -26.38 -8.02 -31.99
C VAL A 475 -25.86 -9.45 -32.22
N VAL A 476 -24.77 -9.78 -31.53
CA VAL A 476 -23.94 -11.00 -31.67
C VAL A 476 -24.67 -12.35 -31.49
N PHE A 477 -25.93 -12.35 -31.03
CA PHE A 477 -26.79 -13.53 -30.86
C PHE A 477 -28.27 -13.16 -31.08
N PRO A 478 -29.13 -14.02 -31.67
CA PRO A 478 -30.55 -13.71 -31.88
C PRO A 478 -31.35 -13.40 -30.60
N VAL A 479 -30.96 -13.98 -29.44
CA VAL A 479 -31.56 -13.63 -28.14
C VAL A 479 -31.24 -12.19 -27.71
N ASN A 480 -30.13 -11.60 -28.18
CA ASN A 480 -29.80 -10.22 -27.89
C ASN A 480 -30.70 -9.23 -28.65
N CYS A 481 -31.32 -9.63 -29.77
CA CYS A 481 -32.42 -8.89 -30.39
C CYS A 481 -33.55 -8.68 -29.38
N MET A 482 -33.98 -9.77 -28.72
CA MET A 482 -35.05 -9.77 -27.73
C MET A 482 -34.69 -8.94 -26.47
N LEU A 483 -33.42 -8.97 -26.06
CA LEU A 483 -32.94 -8.27 -24.86
C LEU A 483 -32.65 -6.78 -25.06
N ARG A 484 -32.30 -6.34 -26.27
CA ARG A 484 -31.85 -4.96 -26.54
C ARG A 484 -32.88 -4.10 -27.28
N LEU A 485 -33.76 -4.67 -28.09
CA LEU A 485 -34.68 -3.91 -28.94
C LEU A 485 -36.14 -4.08 -28.50
N PRO A 486 -36.86 -2.98 -28.21
CA PRO A 486 -38.31 -3.03 -28.12
C PRO A 486 -38.90 -3.10 -29.53
N LEU A 487 -39.89 -3.97 -29.72
CA LEU A 487 -40.75 -3.91 -30.89
C LEU A 487 -41.63 -2.67 -30.78
N LEU A 488 -41.55 -1.77 -31.75
CA LEU A 488 -42.38 -0.57 -31.83
C LEU A 488 -43.67 -0.90 -32.59
N VAL A 489 -44.82 -0.57 -32.01
CA VAL A 489 -46.13 -0.71 -32.65
C VAL A 489 -46.75 0.67 -32.79
N GLU A 490 -46.79 1.15 -34.03
CA GLU A 490 -47.42 2.42 -34.40
C GLU A 490 -48.94 2.25 -34.58
N VAL A 491 -49.73 3.12 -33.96
CA VAL A 491 -51.19 3.11 -34.07
C VAL A 491 -51.63 4.25 -34.98
N TRP A 492 -52.09 3.91 -36.18
CA TRP A 492 -52.48 4.87 -37.21
C TRP A 492 -54.01 4.98 -37.32
N HIS A 493 -54.54 6.21 -37.30
CA HIS A 493 -55.92 6.51 -37.68
C HIS A 493 -56.03 6.61 -39.21
N LYS A 494 -56.81 5.71 -39.80
CA LYS A 494 -57.07 5.70 -41.25
C LYS A 494 -58.32 6.50 -41.59
N ASP A 495 -58.13 7.77 -41.93
CA ASP A 495 -59.19 8.61 -42.49
C ASP A 495 -59.52 8.14 -43.93
N LYS A 496 -60.75 8.42 -44.40
CA LYS A 496 -61.21 8.09 -45.76
C LYS A 496 -61.09 9.27 -46.74
N SER A 497 -60.66 10.42 -46.25
CA SER A 497 -60.67 11.73 -46.92
C SER A 497 -59.43 12.58 -46.66
N ALA A 498 -58.75 12.38 -45.52
CA ALA A 498 -57.45 12.94 -45.20
C ALA A 498 -56.31 11.91 -45.40
N LYS A 499 -55.06 12.29 -45.08
CA LYS A 499 -53.94 11.35 -44.97
C LYS A 499 -54.03 10.58 -43.64
N ASP A 500 -53.58 9.34 -43.63
CA ASP A 500 -53.48 8.52 -42.41
C ASP A 500 -52.66 9.28 -41.34
N LEU A 501 -53.18 9.31 -40.10
CA LEU A 501 -52.63 10.09 -38.99
C LEU A 501 -52.06 9.16 -37.91
N LEU A 502 -50.78 9.27 -37.59
CA LEU A 502 -50.15 8.50 -36.51
C LEU A 502 -50.62 9.04 -35.16
N LEU A 503 -51.42 8.24 -34.44
CA LEU A 503 -51.97 8.59 -33.13
C LEU A 503 -50.94 8.44 -32.01
N GLY A 504 -50.05 7.47 -32.12
CA GLY A 504 -49.02 7.20 -31.13
C GLY A 504 -48.31 5.87 -31.32
N VAL A 505 -47.35 5.58 -30.44
CA VAL A 505 -46.50 4.39 -30.49
C VAL A 505 -46.53 3.67 -29.15
N ALA A 506 -46.71 2.36 -29.18
CA ALA A 506 -46.46 1.45 -28.06
C ALA A 506 -45.08 0.80 -28.20
N ARG A 507 -44.41 0.52 -27.08
CA ARG A 507 -43.08 -0.10 -27.05
C ARG A 507 -43.19 -1.44 -26.31
N LEU A 508 -42.95 -2.54 -27.02
CA LEU A 508 -43.11 -3.91 -26.53
C LEU A 508 -41.74 -4.51 -26.22
N HIS A 509 -41.48 -4.80 -24.94
CA HIS A 509 -40.22 -5.37 -24.51
C HIS A 509 -40.20 -6.88 -24.75
N LEU A 510 -39.56 -7.28 -25.85
CA LEU A 510 -39.45 -8.68 -26.29
C LEU A 510 -38.81 -9.59 -25.22
N SER A 511 -37.94 -9.03 -24.37
CA SER A 511 -37.34 -9.68 -23.20
C SER A 511 -38.35 -10.32 -22.25
N ASN A 512 -39.57 -9.78 -22.14
CA ASN A 512 -40.55 -10.21 -21.15
C ASN A 512 -41.02 -11.67 -21.38
N VAL A 513 -40.94 -12.18 -22.62
CA VAL A 513 -41.26 -13.60 -22.89
C VAL A 513 -40.22 -14.56 -22.28
N LEU A 514 -38.98 -14.12 -22.09
CA LEU A 514 -37.92 -14.94 -21.50
C LEU A 514 -38.13 -15.17 -20.00
N THR A 515 -38.95 -14.35 -19.34
CA THR A 515 -39.31 -14.51 -17.92
C THR A 515 -40.56 -15.38 -17.70
N ALA A 516 -41.28 -15.75 -18.76
CA ALA A 516 -42.46 -16.61 -18.67
C ALA A 516 -42.09 -18.10 -18.52
N GLU A 517 -43.03 -18.91 -18.00
CA GLU A 517 -42.81 -20.34 -17.74
C GLU A 517 -42.46 -21.12 -19.01
N LYS A 518 -41.38 -21.92 -18.96
CA LYS A 518 -40.88 -22.69 -20.11
C LYS A 518 -41.51 -24.07 -20.17
N THR A 519 -42.67 -24.13 -20.83
CA THR A 519 -43.44 -25.36 -21.06
C THR A 519 -42.83 -26.23 -22.17
N ARG A 520 -43.08 -27.54 -22.18
CA ARG A 520 -42.69 -28.45 -23.29
C ARG A 520 -43.83 -28.68 -24.26
N PHE A 521 -43.52 -28.78 -25.55
CA PHE A 521 -44.44 -29.30 -26.56
C PHE A 521 -43.71 -30.21 -27.55
N VAL A 522 -44.46 -30.91 -28.41
CA VAL A 522 -43.89 -31.72 -29.50
C VAL A 522 -44.06 -30.96 -30.81
N GLY A 523 -42.95 -30.75 -31.53
CA GLY A 523 -42.94 -30.08 -32.82
C GLY A 523 -43.53 -30.92 -33.95
N ARG A 524 -43.64 -30.35 -35.15
CA ARG A 524 -44.33 -30.99 -36.29
C ARG A 524 -43.61 -32.24 -36.83
N HIS A 525 -42.33 -32.42 -36.51
CA HIS A 525 -41.52 -33.57 -36.92
C HIS A 525 -41.21 -34.50 -35.73
N GLY A 526 -41.87 -34.31 -34.59
CA GLY A 526 -41.73 -35.13 -33.38
C GLY A 526 -40.63 -34.66 -32.43
N GLU A 527 -40.01 -33.51 -32.67
CA GLU A 527 -38.97 -32.97 -31.79
C GLU A 527 -39.53 -32.45 -30.46
N HIS A 528 -38.72 -32.53 -29.39
CA HIS A 528 -39.09 -32.00 -28.07
C HIS A 528 -38.75 -30.50 -27.97
N CYS A 529 -39.73 -29.67 -28.33
CA CYS A 529 -39.65 -28.22 -28.28
C CYS A 529 -40.03 -27.65 -26.90
N TRP A 530 -39.72 -26.38 -26.70
CA TRP A 530 -40.15 -25.59 -25.55
C TRP A 530 -40.92 -24.35 -26.00
N ARG A 531 -41.93 -23.95 -25.24
CA ARG A 531 -42.74 -22.73 -25.46
C ARG A 531 -42.78 -21.87 -24.20
N GLN A 532 -42.52 -20.58 -24.35
CA GLN A 532 -42.76 -19.55 -23.35
C GLN A 532 -43.78 -18.56 -23.89
N THR A 533 -44.79 -18.19 -23.12
CA THR A 533 -45.84 -17.25 -23.54
C THR A 533 -46.07 -16.20 -22.46
N TYR A 534 -46.06 -14.92 -22.85
CA TYR A 534 -46.23 -13.76 -21.99
C TYR A 534 -47.36 -12.87 -22.53
N HIS A 535 -48.15 -12.28 -21.63
CA HIS A 535 -49.27 -11.38 -21.93
C HIS A 535 -49.21 -10.15 -21.04
N GLU A 536 -49.40 -8.97 -21.62
CA GLU A 536 -49.37 -7.69 -20.93
C GLU A 536 -50.30 -6.69 -21.64
N THR A 537 -50.61 -5.57 -20.98
CA THR A 537 -51.30 -4.42 -21.60
C THR A 537 -50.46 -3.18 -21.38
N THR A 538 -49.98 -2.59 -22.49
CA THR A 538 -49.10 -1.42 -22.49
C THR A 538 -49.83 -0.17 -22.99
N LEU A 539 -49.24 1.01 -22.76
CA LEU A 539 -49.82 2.29 -23.17
C LEU A 539 -49.36 2.69 -24.58
N VAL A 540 -50.28 3.26 -25.35
CA VAL A 540 -49.97 3.96 -26.61
C VAL A 540 -49.74 5.44 -26.26
N LEU A 541 -48.53 5.94 -26.51
CA LEU A 541 -48.13 7.32 -26.20
C LEU A 541 -48.05 8.17 -27.48
N PRO A 542 -48.46 9.45 -27.45
CA PRO A 542 -48.39 10.32 -28.62
C PRO A 542 -46.94 10.76 -28.89
N ILE A 543 -46.64 11.16 -30.12
CA ILE A 543 -45.29 11.59 -30.52
C ILE A 543 -45.01 13.05 -30.10
N GLU A 544 -46.02 13.92 -30.08
CA GLU A 544 -45.88 15.34 -29.75
C GLU A 544 -45.96 15.62 -28.23
N GLY A 545 -44.93 15.17 -27.49
CA GLY A 545 -44.48 15.78 -26.23
C GLY A 545 -45.40 15.78 -24.99
N SER A 546 -46.68 15.43 -25.09
CA SER A 546 -47.60 15.34 -23.95
C SER A 546 -47.68 13.90 -23.42
N GLU A 547 -47.58 13.69 -22.11
CA GLU A 547 -47.67 12.36 -21.48
C GLU A 547 -49.10 11.78 -21.45
N ASN A 548 -50.06 12.41 -22.15
CA ASN A 548 -51.44 11.96 -22.24
C ASN A 548 -51.56 10.70 -23.11
N LYS A 549 -51.63 9.55 -22.45
CA LYS A 549 -52.01 8.23 -23.00
C LYS A 549 -53.16 8.35 -24.02
N VAL A 550 -52.97 7.75 -25.20
CA VAL A 550 -53.94 7.77 -26.30
C VAL A 550 -54.82 6.51 -26.30
N ALA A 551 -54.26 5.34 -25.99
CA ALA A 551 -54.97 4.07 -25.92
C ALA A 551 -54.24 3.05 -25.02
N ASP A 552 -54.90 1.91 -24.78
CA ASP A 552 -54.28 0.68 -24.26
C ASP A 552 -54.07 -0.32 -25.41
N LEU A 553 -52.93 -1.01 -25.41
CA LEU A 553 -52.62 -2.12 -26.31
C LEU A 553 -52.38 -3.38 -25.49
N SER A 554 -53.37 -4.28 -25.47
CA SER A 554 -53.20 -5.64 -24.94
C SER A 554 -52.50 -6.51 -25.97
N TYR A 555 -51.49 -7.27 -25.56
CA TYR A 555 -50.66 -8.06 -26.46
C TYR A 555 -50.18 -9.38 -25.82
N THR A 556 -49.88 -10.35 -26.68
CA THR A 556 -49.31 -11.65 -26.28
C THR A 556 -48.09 -11.95 -27.14
N ILE A 557 -46.95 -12.30 -26.51
CA ILE A 557 -45.76 -12.80 -27.18
C ILE A 557 -45.60 -14.28 -26.84
N THR A 558 -45.33 -15.11 -27.84
CA THR A 558 -44.95 -16.51 -27.66
C THR A 558 -43.60 -16.74 -28.32
N LEU A 559 -42.66 -17.31 -27.57
CA LEU A 559 -41.37 -17.80 -28.06
C LEU A 559 -41.43 -19.32 -28.14
N GLU A 560 -41.02 -19.88 -29.28
CA GLU A 560 -40.92 -21.32 -29.51
C GLU A 560 -39.46 -21.69 -29.80
N ASP A 561 -38.89 -22.49 -28.91
CA ASP A 561 -37.52 -22.98 -28.94
C ASP A 561 -37.55 -24.44 -29.39
N TYR A 562 -37.07 -24.68 -30.62
CA TYR A 562 -37.07 -26.00 -31.25
C TYR A 562 -35.83 -26.84 -30.89
N GLY A 563 -34.94 -26.33 -30.04
CA GLY A 563 -33.68 -26.98 -29.66
C GLY A 563 -32.53 -26.73 -30.64
N LEU A 564 -31.44 -27.48 -30.44
CA LEU A 564 -30.22 -27.38 -31.25
C LEU A 564 -30.36 -28.13 -32.59
N VAL A 565 -29.89 -27.49 -33.67
CA VAL A 565 -29.62 -28.16 -34.96
C VAL A 565 -28.42 -29.11 -34.78
N LYS A 566 -28.39 -30.23 -35.52
CA LYS A 566 -27.49 -31.35 -35.25
C LYS A 566 -26.12 -31.23 -35.95
N GLU A 567 -25.06 -31.35 -35.16
CA GLU A 567 -23.71 -31.70 -35.65
C GLU A 567 -23.68 -33.09 -36.34
N ARG A 568 -22.64 -33.34 -37.13
CA ARG A 568 -22.40 -34.59 -37.86
C ARG A 568 -20.92 -35.00 -37.82
N GLU A 569 -20.67 -36.24 -37.40
CA GLU A 569 -19.40 -36.92 -37.65
C GLU A 569 -19.38 -37.53 -39.07
N VAL A 570 -18.19 -37.65 -39.67
CA VAL A 570 -18.02 -38.06 -41.08
C VAL A 570 -17.52 -39.51 -41.19
N ILE A 571 -18.16 -40.31 -42.05
CA ILE A 571 -17.72 -41.65 -42.44
C ILE A 571 -17.75 -41.77 -43.97
N VAL A 572 -16.70 -42.34 -44.57
CA VAL A 572 -16.47 -42.41 -46.03
C VAL A 572 -16.99 -43.73 -46.62
N SER A 573 -17.54 -43.70 -47.85
CA SER A 573 -17.72 -44.89 -48.71
C SER A 573 -17.87 -44.51 -50.20
N GLU A 574 -17.30 -45.33 -51.09
CA GLU A 574 -17.31 -45.13 -52.56
C GLU A 574 -18.53 -45.80 -53.26
N SER A 575 -18.67 -45.62 -54.57
CA SER A 575 -19.91 -45.90 -55.31
C SER A 575 -19.77 -46.77 -56.58
N SER A 576 -20.78 -47.63 -56.77
CA SER A 576 -21.31 -48.19 -58.04
C SER A 576 -20.51 -49.18 -58.92
N GLN A 577 -21.26 -50.15 -59.47
CA GLN A 577 -20.93 -50.96 -60.66
C GLN A 577 -22.16 -51.08 -61.59
N SER A 578 -21.93 -51.47 -62.85
CA SER A 578 -22.89 -51.37 -63.98
C SER A 578 -23.30 -52.69 -64.63
N SER A 579 -24.44 -52.75 -65.35
CA SER A 579 -24.56 -53.17 -66.78
C SER A 579 -25.94 -53.71 -67.20
N ALA A 580 -26.38 -53.45 -68.45
CA ALA A 580 -27.55 -54.10 -69.08
C ALA A 580 -27.50 -54.17 -70.63
N ARG A 581 -27.74 -55.38 -71.13
CA ARG A 581 -27.69 -56.02 -72.48
C ARG A 581 -28.51 -55.49 -73.70
N GLN A 582 -27.91 -55.68 -74.91
CA GLN A 582 -28.41 -56.42 -76.12
C GLN A 582 -29.23 -55.82 -77.32
N ASN A 583 -28.87 -56.34 -78.53
CA ASN A 583 -29.64 -56.64 -79.77
C ASN A 583 -29.43 -55.82 -81.08
N PRO A 584 -29.17 -56.52 -82.23
CA PRO A 584 -29.79 -56.26 -83.54
C PRO A 584 -30.21 -57.54 -84.36
N PRO A 585 -30.89 -57.44 -85.54
CA PRO A 585 -31.65 -58.54 -86.19
C PRO A 585 -31.13 -59.14 -87.55
N PRO A 586 -31.73 -60.25 -88.07
CA PRO A 586 -31.43 -60.97 -89.35
C PRO A 586 -32.45 -60.63 -90.50
N PRO A 587 -32.61 -61.33 -91.67
CA PRO A 587 -32.02 -62.58 -92.22
C PRO A 587 -31.23 -62.39 -93.56
N PRO A 588 -31.47 -63.00 -94.78
CA PRO A 588 -32.70 -63.53 -95.42
C PRO A 588 -32.66 -65.05 -95.83
N GLN A 589 -32.76 -65.43 -97.13
CA GLN A 589 -33.15 -66.78 -97.63
C GLN A 589 -32.57 -67.14 -99.02
N SER A 590 -32.45 -68.44 -99.36
CA SER A 590 -33.02 -69.11 -100.57
C SER A 590 -32.51 -70.55 -100.83
N SER A 591 -33.18 -71.29 -101.73
CA SER A 591 -32.94 -72.69 -102.18
C SER A 591 -33.43 -72.83 -103.65
N PRO A 592 -33.58 -74.01 -104.34
CA PRO A 592 -33.24 -75.41 -104.02
C PRO A 592 -32.63 -76.27 -105.18
N SER A 593 -32.39 -77.56 -104.92
CA SER A 593 -32.66 -78.75 -105.79
C SER A 593 -32.20 -78.85 -107.27
N SER A 594 -31.40 -79.89 -107.59
CA SER A 594 -31.86 -81.09 -108.35
C SER A 594 -30.76 -82.17 -108.52
N LYS A 595 -31.11 -83.36 -109.06
CA LYS A 595 -30.29 -84.58 -109.25
C LYS A 595 -30.66 -85.26 -110.62
N PRO A 596 -30.23 -86.50 -110.97
CA PRO A 596 -28.90 -87.00 -111.38
C PRO A 596 -28.99 -87.82 -112.72
N VAL A 597 -28.18 -88.90 -112.88
CA VAL A 597 -28.24 -89.99 -113.92
C VAL A 597 -27.56 -89.65 -115.27
N SER A 598 -26.81 -90.52 -115.97
CA SER A 598 -26.35 -91.94 -115.78
C SER A 598 -24.89 -92.16 -116.24
N GLU A 599 -24.28 -93.27 -115.81
CA GLU A 599 -22.87 -93.64 -116.07
C GLU A 599 -22.68 -94.64 -117.24
N PRO A 600 -21.60 -94.53 -118.04
CA PRO A 600 -21.17 -95.56 -119.01
C PRO A 600 -19.92 -96.34 -118.51
N ARG A 601 -20.13 -97.34 -117.62
CA ARG A 601 -19.07 -97.98 -116.79
C ARG A 601 -18.05 -98.91 -117.49
N GLU A 602 -17.98 -99.01 -118.82
CA GLU A 602 -17.14 -100.04 -119.50
C GLU A 602 -16.30 -99.52 -120.69
N THR A 603 -15.81 -98.27 -120.62
CA THR A 603 -14.87 -97.70 -121.61
C THR A 603 -13.42 -97.66 -121.08
N LEU A 604 -12.43 -97.46 -121.95
CA LEU A 604 -11.02 -97.27 -121.53
C LEU A 604 -10.87 -95.93 -120.79
N GLU A 605 -11.62 -94.95 -121.26
CA GLU A 605 -11.84 -93.63 -120.67
C GLU A 605 -12.42 -93.76 -119.25
N TYR A 606 -13.37 -94.67 -119.02
CA TYR A 606 -13.89 -94.96 -117.68
C TYR A 606 -12.84 -95.58 -116.75
N LYS A 607 -11.93 -96.43 -117.26
CA LYS A 607 -10.82 -96.98 -116.44
C LYS A 607 -9.83 -95.89 -116.05
N ALA A 608 -9.43 -95.04 -116.99
CA ALA A 608 -8.58 -93.89 -116.70
C ALA A 608 -9.26 -92.86 -115.78
N ALA A 609 -10.58 -92.67 -115.92
CA ALA A 609 -11.38 -91.86 -115.01
C ALA A 609 -11.41 -92.46 -113.60
N LEU A 610 -11.57 -93.77 -113.45
CA LEU A 610 -11.57 -94.48 -112.17
C LEU A 610 -10.19 -94.42 -111.48
N GLU A 611 -9.09 -94.57 -112.22
CA GLU A 611 -7.73 -94.38 -111.68
C GLU A 611 -7.49 -92.93 -111.22
N LEU A 612 -8.00 -91.96 -111.98
CA LEU A 612 -7.94 -90.54 -111.65
C LEU A 612 -8.90 -90.15 -110.52
N GLU A 613 -10.01 -90.87 -110.34
CA GLU A 613 -10.95 -90.75 -109.23
C GLU A 613 -10.33 -91.31 -107.95
N MET A 614 -9.77 -92.53 -107.98
CA MET A 614 -8.99 -93.08 -106.86
C MET A 614 -7.78 -92.19 -106.49
N TRP A 615 -7.12 -91.57 -107.47
CA TRP A 615 -6.06 -90.59 -107.19
C TRP A 615 -6.59 -89.31 -106.54
N LYS A 616 -7.76 -88.80 -106.97
CA LYS A 616 -8.43 -87.67 -106.32
C LYS A 616 -8.84 -88.02 -104.89
N GLU A 617 -9.51 -89.16 -104.67
CA GLU A 617 -9.88 -89.64 -103.33
C GLU A 617 -8.65 -89.70 -102.41
N MET A 618 -7.52 -90.24 -102.91
CA MET A 618 -6.25 -90.26 -102.17
C MET A 618 -5.68 -88.86 -101.88
N GLN A 619 -5.76 -87.91 -102.82
CA GLN A 619 -5.34 -86.52 -102.56
C GLN A 619 -6.31 -85.77 -101.62
N GLU A 620 -7.61 -86.03 -101.71
CA GLU A 620 -8.64 -85.46 -100.85
C GLU A 620 -8.55 -86.03 -99.43
N GLU A 621 -8.27 -87.32 -99.26
CA GLU A 621 -7.96 -87.93 -97.95
C GLU A 621 -6.68 -87.35 -97.36
N MET A 622 -5.61 -87.20 -98.16
CA MET A 622 -4.38 -86.54 -97.71
C MET A 622 -4.63 -85.08 -97.32
N PHE A 623 -5.40 -84.33 -98.11
CA PHE A 623 -5.74 -82.93 -97.80
C PHE A 623 -6.61 -82.82 -96.55
N ALA A 624 -7.66 -83.63 -96.42
CA ALA A 624 -8.53 -83.67 -95.25
C ALA A 624 -7.77 -84.10 -93.99
N SER A 625 -6.82 -85.02 -94.10
CA SER A 625 -5.93 -85.43 -93.01
C SER A 625 -4.95 -84.32 -92.61
N GLN A 626 -4.39 -83.59 -93.57
CA GLN A 626 -3.56 -82.40 -93.30
C GLN A 626 -4.37 -81.25 -92.69
N LEU A 627 -5.62 -81.04 -93.12
CA LEU A 627 -6.53 -80.04 -92.58
C LEU A 627 -6.88 -80.36 -91.12
N LYS A 628 -7.38 -81.58 -90.84
CA LYS A 628 -7.65 -82.07 -89.48
C LYS A 628 -6.42 -81.95 -88.57
N LYS A 629 -5.22 -82.22 -89.09
CA LYS A 629 -3.96 -82.06 -88.34
C LYS A 629 -3.64 -80.60 -88.02
N LYS A 630 -3.91 -79.66 -88.93
CA LYS A 630 -3.76 -78.21 -88.69
C LYS A 630 -4.82 -77.68 -87.72
N GLU A 631 -6.06 -78.09 -87.87
CA GLU A 631 -7.18 -77.74 -86.97
C GLU A 631 -6.91 -78.24 -85.53
N LEU A 632 -6.48 -79.50 -85.38
CA LEU A 632 -6.10 -80.08 -84.10
C LEU A 632 -4.94 -79.31 -83.46
N ALA A 633 -3.89 -78.98 -84.21
CA ALA A 633 -2.76 -78.20 -83.72
C ALA A 633 -3.18 -76.79 -83.27
N HIS A 634 -4.02 -76.11 -84.04
CA HIS A 634 -4.53 -74.79 -83.69
C HIS A 634 -5.42 -74.85 -82.43
N MET A 635 -6.29 -75.84 -82.33
CA MET A 635 -7.12 -76.08 -81.14
C MET A 635 -6.26 -76.41 -79.91
N GLN A 636 -5.19 -77.18 -80.04
CA GLN A 636 -4.24 -77.44 -78.95
C GLN A 636 -3.54 -76.17 -78.45
N VAL A 637 -3.12 -75.28 -79.37
CA VAL A 637 -2.56 -73.97 -79.01
C VAL A 637 -3.59 -73.13 -78.24
N LEU A 638 -4.84 -73.07 -78.70
CA LEU A 638 -5.92 -72.34 -78.01
C LEU A 638 -6.24 -72.92 -76.62
N VAL A 639 -6.16 -74.25 -76.46
CA VAL A 639 -6.36 -74.92 -75.15
C VAL A 639 -5.25 -74.59 -74.16
N GLU A 640 -3.98 -74.58 -74.57
CA GLU A 640 -2.89 -74.18 -73.67
C GLU A 640 -2.83 -72.65 -73.44
N GLU A 641 -3.18 -71.83 -74.43
CA GLU A 641 -3.44 -70.39 -74.27
C GLU A 641 -4.52 -70.09 -73.23
N TRP A 642 -5.61 -70.88 -73.22
CA TRP A 642 -6.68 -70.76 -72.26
C TRP A 642 -6.24 -71.21 -70.86
N LYS A 643 -5.67 -72.41 -70.73
CA LYS A 643 -5.12 -72.92 -69.45
C LYS A 643 -4.06 -71.99 -68.87
N ARG A 644 -3.24 -71.35 -69.72
CA ARG A 644 -2.25 -70.36 -69.30
C ARG A 644 -2.93 -69.14 -68.65
N ARG A 645 -3.90 -68.52 -69.33
CA ARG A 645 -4.66 -67.39 -68.77
C ARG A 645 -5.52 -67.78 -67.56
N ASP A 646 -5.95 -69.03 -67.46
CA ASP A 646 -6.70 -69.54 -66.31
C ASP A 646 -5.81 -69.60 -65.05
N ARG A 647 -4.64 -70.25 -65.16
CA ARG A 647 -3.60 -70.26 -64.10
C ARG A 647 -3.13 -68.84 -63.73
N GLU A 648 -2.98 -67.94 -64.71
CA GLU A 648 -2.64 -66.53 -64.46
C GLU A 648 -3.72 -65.80 -63.64
N ARG A 649 -5.01 -66.03 -63.94
CA ARG A 649 -6.14 -65.51 -63.15
C ARG A 649 -6.19 -66.12 -61.74
N GLU A 650 -6.06 -67.44 -61.61
CA GLU A 650 -6.04 -68.11 -60.31
C GLU A 650 -4.90 -67.61 -59.42
N ALA A 651 -3.70 -67.43 -59.98
CA ALA A 651 -2.54 -66.92 -59.26
C ALA A 651 -2.77 -65.47 -58.77
N LEU A 652 -3.39 -64.61 -59.59
CA LEU A 652 -3.74 -63.24 -59.20
C LEU A 652 -4.80 -63.21 -58.09
N VAL A 653 -5.85 -64.03 -58.20
CA VAL A 653 -6.89 -64.15 -57.15
C VAL A 653 -6.28 -64.68 -55.86
N LYS A 654 -5.45 -65.73 -55.92
CA LYS A 654 -4.77 -66.30 -54.74
C LYS A 654 -3.83 -65.29 -54.07
N LYS A 655 -3.10 -64.46 -54.86
CA LYS A 655 -2.29 -63.36 -54.34
C LYS A 655 -3.16 -62.32 -53.61
N LYS A 656 -4.30 -61.94 -54.21
CA LYS A 656 -5.22 -60.97 -53.60
C LYS A 656 -5.88 -61.48 -52.32
N VAL A 657 -6.31 -62.75 -52.28
CA VAL A 657 -6.82 -63.37 -51.05
C VAL A 657 -5.77 -63.33 -49.93
N ALA A 658 -4.51 -63.69 -50.22
CA ALA A 658 -3.43 -63.63 -49.23
C ALA A 658 -3.12 -62.19 -48.77
N GLU A 659 -3.20 -61.20 -49.66
CA GLU A 659 -3.07 -59.77 -49.30
C GLU A 659 -4.20 -59.31 -48.37
N TYR A 660 -5.45 -59.75 -48.60
CA TYR A 660 -6.59 -59.40 -47.75
C TYR A 660 -6.55 -60.10 -46.39
N THR A 661 -6.23 -61.40 -46.31
CA THR A 661 -6.09 -62.09 -45.01
C THR A 661 -4.99 -61.45 -44.16
N ALA A 662 -3.84 -61.11 -44.76
CA ALA A 662 -2.75 -60.42 -44.08
C ALA A 662 -3.04 -58.93 -43.72
N LEU A 663 -4.18 -58.38 -44.17
CA LEU A 663 -4.73 -57.09 -43.73
C LEU A 663 -5.77 -57.29 -42.63
N GLU A 664 -6.60 -58.33 -42.74
CA GLU A 664 -7.56 -58.75 -41.72
C GLU A 664 -6.87 -59.10 -40.41
N ASP A 665 -5.81 -59.93 -40.44
CA ASP A 665 -4.99 -60.28 -39.25
C ASP A 665 -4.45 -59.03 -38.53
N LYS A 666 -4.07 -58.00 -39.29
CA LYS A 666 -3.56 -56.72 -38.74
C LYS A 666 -4.68 -55.90 -38.11
N LEU A 667 -5.86 -55.86 -38.72
CA LEU A 667 -7.05 -55.20 -38.17
C LEU A 667 -7.53 -55.89 -36.90
N GLN A 668 -7.63 -57.23 -36.91
CA GLN A 668 -7.98 -58.02 -35.72
C GLN A 668 -6.98 -57.79 -34.57
N LYS A 669 -5.67 -57.76 -34.87
CA LYS A 669 -4.66 -57.41 -33.87
C LYS A 669 -4.81 -55.97 -33.37
N ALA A 670 -4.98 -54.99 -34.25
CA ALA A 670 -5.13 -53.59 -33.86
C ALA A 670 -6.35 -53.39 -32.94
N LEU A 671 -7.47 -54.08 -33.22
CA LEU A 671 -8.66 -54.06 -32.38
C LEU A 671 -8.43 -54.71 -31.00
N ALA A 672 -7.60 -55.76 -30.92
CA ALA A 672 -7.19 -56.34 -29.64
C ALA A 672 -6.27 -55.41 -28.84
N ASP A 673 -5.26 -54.83 -29.50
CA ASP A 673 -4.32 -53.87 -28.90
C ASP A 673 -5.06 -52.60 -28.40
N LEU A 674 -6.13 -52.17 -29.09
CA LEU A 674 -6.98 -51.03 -28.68
C LEU A 674 -7.82 -51.37 -27.44
N LYS A 675 -8.49 -52.54 -27.39
CA LYS A 675 -9.28 -52.96 -26.21
C LYS A 675 -8.44 -53.09 -24.94
N ILE A 676 -7.18 -53.49 -25.07
CA ILE A 676 -6.24 -53.52 -23.93
C ILE A 676 -5.95 -52.11 -23.43
N ARG A 677 -5.78 -51.12 -24.33
CA ARG A 677 -5.59 -49.70 -23.94
C ARG A 677 -6.85 -49.10 -23.33
N GLU A 678 -8.03 -49.39 -23.89
CA GLU A 678 -9.33 -48.95 -23.37
C GLU A 678 -9.53 -49.40 -21.91
N HIS A 679 -9.25 -50.68 -21.61
CA HIS A 679 -9.28 -51.20 -20.24
C HIS A 679 -8.21 -50.58 -19.33
N GLN A 680 -7.01 -50.31 -19.83
CA GLN A 680 -5.96 -49.64 -19.04
C GLN A 680 -6.36 -48.20 -18.70
N ILE A 681 -6.80 -47.41 -19.69
CA ILE A 681 -7.28 -46.03 -19.51
C ILE A 681 -8.45 -46.01 -18.51
N THR A 682 -9.41 -46.93 -18.63
CA THR A 682 -10.51 -47.05 -17.65
C THR A 682 -10.01 -47.32 -16.22
N SER A 683 -8.95 -48.12 -16.06
CA SER A 683 -8.31 -48.37 -14.76
C SER A 683 -7.62 -47.11 -14.23
N ASP A 684 -6.83 -46.45 -15.07
CA ASP A 684 -6.05 -45.26 -14.74
C ASP A 684 -6.96 -44.07 -14.40
N GLU A 685 -8.09 -43.90 -15.09
CA GLU A 685 -9.15 -42.94 -14.76
C GLU A 685 -9.76 -43.20 -13.38
N ILE A 686 -10.02 -44.47 -13.04
CA ILE A 686 -10.56 -44.85 -11.73
C ILE A 686 -9.55 -44.57 -10.61
N GLU A 687 -8.25 -44.80 -10.84
CA GLU A 687 -7.19 -44.46 -9.88
C GLU A 687 -6.97 -42.96 -9.76
N LEU A 688 -6.92 -42.23 -10.87
CA LEU A 688 -6.84 -40.76 -10.89
C LEU A 688 -8.02 -40.11 -10.17
N LYS A 689 -9.24 -40.66 -10.34
CA LYS A 689 -10.45 -40.19 -9.67
C LYS A 689 -10.39 -40.42 -8.16
N LYS A 690 -9.87 -41.58 -7.70
CA LYS A 690 -9.62 -41.85 -6.27
C LYS A 690 -8.57 -40.91 -5.69
N ALA A 691 -7.45 -40.72 -6.39
CA ALA A 691 -6.38 -39.81 -5.97
C ALA A 691 -6.87 -38.36 -5.89
N LYS A 692 -7.70 -37.92 -6.83
CA LYS A 692 -8.36 -36.60 -6.80
C LYS A 692 -9.29 -36.44 -5.60
N THR A 693 -10.07 -37.46 -5.24
CA THR A 693 -10.93 -37.40 -4.04
C THR A 693 -10.13 -37.39 -2.73
N GLU A 694 -9.05 -38.18 -2.63
CA GLU A 694 -8.19 -38.19 -1.44
C GLU A 694 -7.45 -36.86 -1.27
N LEU A 695 -6.91 -36.30 -2.37
CA LEU A 695 -6.26 -34.99 -2.36
C LEU A 695 -7.23 -33.86 -1.97
N GLN A 696 -8.48 -33.92 -2.45
CA GLN A 696 -9.53 -32.97 -2.04
C GLN A 696 -9.79 -33.06 -0.53
N LEU A 697 -9.98 -34.27 0.02
CA LEU A 697 -10.18 -34.48 1.46
C LEU A 697 -8.97 -34.00 2.28
N GLN A 698 -7.75 -34.20 1.79
CA GLN A 698 -6.52 -33.70 2.41
C GLN A 698 -6.46 -32.16 2.37
N CYS A 699 -6.85 -31.53 1.27
CA CYS A 699 -6.95 -30.07 1.16
C CYS A 699 -7.99 -29.51 2.13
N ASP A 700 -9.21 -30.07 2.15
CA ASP A 700 -10.30 -29.63 3.03
C ASP A 700 -9.92 -29.76 4.50
N ARG A 701 -9.31 -30.90 4.88
CA ARG A 701 -8.74 -31.10 6.21
C ARG A 701 -7.66 -30.07 6.55
N THR A 702 -6.73 -29.80 5.63
CA THR A 702 -5.66 -28.81 5.83
C THR A 702 -6.21 -27.40 5.99
N VAL A 703 -7.29 -27.06 5.28
CA VAL A 703 -8.03 -25.80 5.43
C VAL A 703 -8.70 -25.75 6.80
N GLN A 704 -9.37 -26.81 7.24
CA GLN A 704 -10.02 -26.89 8.56
C GLN A 704 -9.01 -26.74 9.71
N GLU A 705 -7.89 -27.49 9.68
CA GLU A 705 -6.83 -27.40 10.69
C GLU A 705 -6.22 -25.99 10.79
N ARG A 706 -6.09 -25.29 9.65
CA ARG A 706 -5.67 -23.87 9.60
C ARG A 706 -6.74 -22.93 10.15
N GLN A 707 -8.02 -23.12 9.80
CA GLN A 707 -9.13 -22.32 10.34
C GLN A 707 -9.22 -22.47 11.87
N ASP A 708 -9.08 -23.68 12.40
CA ASP A 708 -9.11 -23.93 13.84
C ASP A 708 -7.85 -23.43 14.57
N SER A 709 -6.71 -23.33 13.88
CA SER A 709 -5.53 -22.63 14.41
C SER A 709 -5.76 -21.12 14.47
N ILE A 710 -6.32 -20.51 13.41
CA ILE A 710 -6.69 -19.08 13.38
C ILE A 710 -7.75 -18.75 14.44
N ARG A 711 -8.72 -19.66 14.65
CA ARG A 711 -9.76 -19.56 15.69
C ARG A 711 -9.13 -19.44 17.08
N ARG A 712 -8.30 -20.43 17.47
CA ARG A 712 -7.59 -20.45 18.76
C ARG A 712 -6.74 -19.21 18.97
N VAL A 713 -5.90 -18.83 18.00
CA VAL A 713 -5.05 -17.63 18.12
C VAL A 713 -5.88 -16.35 18.28
N ARG A 714 -7.06 -16.25 17.65
CA ARG A 714 -7.98 -15.11 17.87
C ARG A 714 -8.59 -15.13 19.27
N GLU A 715 -9.00 -16.29 19.76
CA GLU A 715 -9.54 -16.48 21.12
C GLU A 715 -8.48 -16.13 22.18
N ASP A 716 -7.25 -16.61 22.03
CA ASP A 716 -6.09 -16.26 22.86
C ASP A 716 -5.81 -14.74 22.84
N CYS A 717 -5.83 -14.10 21.67
CA CYS A 717 -5.64 -12.65 21.55
C CYS A 717 -6.77 -11.85 22.22
N VAL A 718 -8.03 -12.28 22.11
CA VAL A 718 -9.16 -11.64 22.80
C VAL A 718 -9.00 -11.78 24.31
N HIS A 719 -8.66 -12.97 24.81
CA HIS A 719 -8.44 -13.20 26.24
C HIS A 719 -7.29 -12.35 26.80
N GLN A 720 -6.18 -12.22 26.06
CA GLN A 720 -5.06 -11.34 26.45
C GLN A 720 -5.47 -9.85 26.49
N ILE A 721 -6.34 -9.40 25.59
CA ILE A 721 -6.90 -8.04 25.60
C ILE A 721 -7.83 -7.84 26.81
N GLU A 722 -8.62 -8.84 27.17
CA GLU A 722 -9.49 -8.79 28.37
C GLU A 722 -8.69 -8.77 29.67
N LEU A 723 -7.62 -9.57 29.77
CA LEU A 723 -6.68 -9.55 30.91
C LEU A 723 -6.03 -8.18 31.08
N GLU A 724 -5.52 -7.57 30.01
CA GLU A 724 -4.93 -6.23 30.09
C GLU A 724 -5.99 -5.15 30.35
N ARG A 725 -7.23 -5.27 29.87
CA ARG A 725 -8.34 -4.37 30.23
C ARG A 725 -8.69 -4.44 31.72
N LEU A 726 -8.78 -5.63 32.30
CA LEU A 726 -9.02 -5.83 33.73
C LEU A 726 -7.88 -5.23 34.58
N LYS A 727 -6.64 -5.41 34.13
CA LYS A 727 -5.44 -4.85 34.75
C LYS A 727 -5.36 -3.32 34.65
N VAL A 728 -5.77 -2.72 33.53
CA VAL A 728 -5.93 -1.26 33.41
C VAL A 728 -7.00 -0.74 34.39
N LYS A 729 -8.18 -1.38 34.44
CA LYS A 729 -9.26 -1.01 35.37
C LYS A 729 -8.80 -1.08 36.84
N GLN A 730 -8.07 -2.13 37.22
CA GLN A 730 -7.48 -2.26 38.56
C GLN A 730 -6.50 -1.11 38.85
N LEU A 731 -5.62 -0.76 37.91
CA LEU A 731 -4.68 0.35 38.05
C LEU A 731 -5.38 1.72 38.10
N GLU A 732 -6.52 1.90 37.44
CA GLU A 732 -7.36 3.10 37.54
C GLU A 732 -8.03 3.23 38.91
N GLU A 733 -8.53 2.13 39.48
CA GLU A 733 -9.09 2.08 40.83
C GLU A 733 -8.02 2.32 41.91
N ASP A 734 -6.85 1.69 41.78
CA ASP A 734 -5.70 1.91 42.67
C ASP A 734 -5.17 3.36 42.58
N LYS A 735 -5.10 3.93 41.36
CA LYS A 735 -4.76 5.34 41.13
C LYS A 735 -5.75 6.26 41.82
N LEU A 736 -7.05 6.03 41.66
CA LEU A 736 -8.09 6.86 42.29
C LEU A 736 -7.97 6.83 43.82
N ARG A 737 -7.77 5.64 44.41
CA ARG A 737 -7.54 5.47 45.86
C ARG A 737 -6.30 6.22 46.33
N LEU A 738 -5.19 6.13 45.59
CA LEU A 738 -3.94 6.85 45.91
C LEU A 738 -4.09 8.37 45.78
N GLN A 739 -4.83 8.86 44.77
CA GLN A 739 -5.13 10.29 44.62
C GLN A 739 -5.98 10.81 45.78
N GLN A 740 -6.98 10.04 46.25
CA GLN A 740 -7.78 10.38 47.42
C GLN A 740 -6.95 10.40 48.71
N GLN A 741 -6.11 9.39 48.94
CA GLN A 741 -5.19 9.34 50.09
C GLN A 741 -4.20 10.53 50.09
N LEU A 742 -3.72 10.94 48.92
CA LEU A 742 -2.82 12.09 48.77
C LEU A 742 -3.55 13.41 49.05
N GLN A 743 -4.79 13.57 48.57
CA GLN A 743 -5.62 14.74 48.92
C GLN A 743 -5.92 14.81 50.43
N GLU A 744 -6.23 13.69 51.08
CA GLU A 744 -6.39 13.64 52.53
C GLU A 744 -5.10 14.01 53.28
N ALA A 745 -3.95 13.50 52.82
CA ALA A 745 -2.65 13.83 53.41
C ALA A 745 -2.31 15.32 53.25
N GLU A 746 -2.57 15.89 52.07
CA GLU A 746 -2.46 17.35 51.85
C GLU A 746 -3.38 18.15 52.76
N GLN A 747 -4.64 17.74 52.93
CA GLN A 747 -5.58 18.43 53.82
C GLN A 747 -5.13 18.36 55.29
N LYS A 748 -4.66 17.20 55.75
CA LYS A 748 -4.08 17.01 57.08
C LYS A 748 -2.83 17.88 57.27
N PHE A 749 -1.95 17.96 56.27
CA PHE A 749 -0.77 18.84 56.29
C PHE A 749 -1.16 20.33 56.32
N LYS A 750 -2.11 20.75 55.48
CA LYS A 750 -2.65 22.13 55.44
C LYS A 750 -3.38 22.53 56.73
N LEU A 751 -3.86 21.58 57.52
CA LEU A 751 -4.38 21.83 58.87
C LEU A 751 -3.22 21.97 59.86
N LEU A 752 -2.28 21.02 59.87
CA LEU A 752 -1.14 21.00 60.78
C LEU A 752 -0.21 22.23 60.61
N ASP A 753 -0.06 22.75 59.40
CA ASP A 753 0.68 23.98 59.12
C ASP A 753 -0.04 25.23 59.70
N LYS A 754 -1.38 25.27 59.66
CA LYS A 754 -2.15 26.34 60.36
C LYS A 754 -2.01 26.23 61.87
N ASP A 755 -2.08 25.03 62.42
CA ASP A 755 -1.90 24.80 63.86
C ASP A 755 -0.48 25.19 64.30
N PHE A 756 0.54 24.90 63.48
CA PHE A 756 1.92 25.33 63.70
C PHE A 756 2.10 26.84 63.58
N GLN A 757 1.45 27.50 62.62
CA GLN A 757 1.43 28.96 62.50
C GLN A 757 0.79 29.61 63.75
N GLN A 758 -0.37 29.13 64.19
CA GLN A 758 -1.01 29.59 65.42
C GLN A 758 -0.12 29.37 66.65
N TYR A 759 0.53 28.20 66.77
CA TYR A 759 1.47 27.92 67.86
C TYR A 759 2.67 28.88 67.85
N LYS A 760 3.20 29.20 66.67
CA LYS A 760 4.29 30.17 66.48
C LYS A 760 3.87 31.59 66.86
N GLU A 761 2.65 32.01 66.49
CA GLU A 761 2.07 33.29 66.92
C GLU A 761 1.88 33.33 68.44
N GLN A 762 1.24 32.31 69.03
CA GLN A 762 1.06 32.19 70.47
C GLN A 762 2.40 32.26 71.23
N GLN A 763 3.43 31.54 70.77
CA GLN A 763 4.79 31.65 71.29
C GLN A 763 5.31 33.09 71.24
N SER A 764 5.19 33.78 70.11
CA SER A 764 5.63 35.19 69.98
C SER A 764 4.90 36.17 70.90
N THR A 765 3.65 35.86 71.28
CA THR A 765 2.85 36.70 72.20
C THR A 765 3.11 36.47 73.69
N LYS A 766 3.95 35.48 74.06
CA LYS A 766 4.20 35.14 75.47
C LYS A 766 4.70 36.34 76.29
N PRO A 767 4.30 36.45 77.56
CA PRO A 767 4.78 37.51 78.45
C PRO A 767 6.31 37.50 78.55
N GLU A 768 6.96 36.32 78.57
CA GLU A 768 8.42 36.17 78.53
C GLU A 768 9.08 37.00 77.42
N ILE A 769 8.57 36.91 76.19
CA ILE A 769 9.17 37.56 75.01
C ILE A 769 8.82 39.06 74.96
N ARG A 770 7.60 39.42 75.41
CA ARG A 770 7.21 40.83 75.58
C ARG A 770 8.07 41.52 76.63
N LEU A 771 8.22 40.92 77.81
CA LEU A 771 9.08 41.38 78.89
C LEU A 771 10.55 41.41 78.44
N GLN A 772 11.03 40.43 77.66
CA GLN A 772 12.39 40.50 77.09
C GLN A 772 12.58 41.71 76.17
N SER A 773 11.56 42.06 75.35
CA SER A 773 11.62 43.26 74.51
C SER A 773 11.53 44.57 75.31
N GLU A 774 10.75 44.57 76.39
CA GLU A 774 10.61 45.69 77.32
C GLU A 774 11.88 45.90 78.15
N ILE A 775 12.50 44.82 78.65
CA ILE A 775 13.81 44.82 79.31
C ILE A 775 14.89 45.38 78.37
N ASN A 776 14.88 45.00 77.09
CA ASN A 776 15.84 45.53 76.11
C ASN A 776 15.63 47.04 75.90
N LEU A 777 14.38 47.51 75.82
CA LEU A 777 14.04 48.94 75.69
C LEU A 777 14.44 49.74 76.95
N LEU A 778 14.05 49.27 78.13
CA LEU A 778 14.42 49.88 79.42
C LEU A 778 15.93 49.88 79.66
N THR A 779 16.66 48.88 79.14
CA THR A 779 18.13 48.86 79.18
C THR A 779 18.74 49.94 78.28
N LEU A 780 18.17 50.20 77.10
CA LEU A 780 18.58 51.30 76.23
C LEU A 780 18.29 52.66 76.87
N GLU A 781 17.10 52.85 77.44
CA GLU A 781 16.73 54.07 78.16
C GLU A 781 17.64 54.32 79.37
N LYS A 782 17.92 53.26 80.16
CA LYS A 782 18.87 53.32 81.28
C LYS A 782 20.24 53.83 80.82
N VAL A 783 20.81 53.26 79.77
CA VAL A 783 22.13 53.68 79.24
C VAL A 783 22.11 55.14 78.78
N GLU A 784 21.01 55.61 78.18
CA GLU A 784 20.89 57.02 77.78
C GLU A 784 20.75 57.97 78.99
N LEU A 785 20.03 57.55 80.04
CA LEU A 785 19.90 58.27 81.31
C LEU A 785 21.22 58.31 82.09
N GLU A 786 21.98 57.21 82.12
CA GLU A 786 23.34 57.16 82.68
C GLU A 786 24.27 58.12 81.93
N ARG A 787 24.20 58.19 80.60
CA ARG A 787 24.95 59.16 79.78
C ARG A 787 24.55 60.63 80.08
N LYS A 788 23.26 60.89 80.30
CA LYS A 788 22.73 62.22 80.71
C LYS A 788 23.21 62.59 82.11
N LEU A 789 23.21 61.65 83.06
CA LEU A 789 23.69 61.84 84.43
C LEU A 789 25.20 62.11 84.48
N GLU A 790 25.99 61.35 83.72
CA GLU A 790 27.43 61.51 83.57
C GLU A 790 27.79 62.90 83.02
N SER A 791 27.11 63.33 81.94
CA SER A 791 27.27 64.67 81.36
C SER A 791 26.88 65.77 82.34
N THR A 792 25.78 65.60 83.08
CA THR A 792 25.31 66.57 84.08
C THR A 792 26.28 66.67 85.26
N THR A 793 26.85 65.54 85.68
CA THR A 793 27.82 65.47 86.79
C THR A 793 29.15 66.12 86.41
N LYS A 794 29.65 65.89 85.19
CA LYS A 794 30.82 66.60 84.63
C LYS A 794 30.58 68.11 84.55
N SER A 795 29.42 68.55 84.08
CA SER A 795 29.04 69.98 84.05
C SER A 795 28.97 70.60 85.45
N LYS A 796 28.35 69.90 86.43
CA LYS A 796 28.29 70.32 87.84
C LYS A 796 29.68 70.45 88.46
N LEU A 797 30.58 69.51 88.17
CA LEU A 797 31.97 69.56 88.62
C LEU A 797 32.72 70.75 88.00
N HIS A 798 32.56 70.99 86.71
CA HIS A 798 33.14 72.15 86.02
C HIS A 798 32.68 73.48 86.64
N TYR A 799 31.38 73.68 86.86
CA TYR A 799 30.88 74.90 87.53
C TYR A 799 31.37 75.03 88.97
N LYS A 800 31.46 73.92 89.73
CA LYS A 800 32.08 73.94 91.08
C LYS A 800 33.55 74.37 91.04
N GLN A 801 34.31 73.95 90.03
CA GLN A 801 35.69 74.38 89.82
C GLN A 801 35.78 75.86 89.43
N GLN A 802 34.94 76.35 88.53
CA GLN A 802 34.91 77.77 88.15
C GLN A 802 34.55 78.66 89.36
N TRP A 803 33.53 78.29 90.13
CA TRP A 803 33.16 79.00 91.37
C TRP A 803 34.32 79.01 92.39
N GLY A 804 35.03 77.89 92.55
CA GLY A 804 36.23 77.81 93.38
C GLY A 804 37.40 78.68 92.90
N ARG A 805 37.52 78.95 91.59
CA ARG A 805 38.49 79.91 91.03
C ARG A 805 38.06 81.35 91.30
N ALA A 806 36.79 81.68 91.08
CA ALA A 806 36.23 83.01 91.35
C ALA A 806 36.38 83.41 92.83
N LEU A 807 36.12 82.49 93.77
CA LEU A 807 36.35 82.68 95.21
C LEU A 807 37.81 83.00 95.54
N LYS A 808 38.78 82.34 94.87
CA LYS A 808 40.22 82.58 95.09
C LYS A 808 40.65 83.96 94.60
N GLU A 809 40.21 84.40 93.43
CA GLU A 809 40.53 85.74 92.94
C GLU A 809 39.80 86.83 93.74
N LEU A 810 38.56 86.60 94.21
CA LEU A 810 37.89 87.52 95.13
C LEU A 810 38.65 87.68 96.46
N ALA A 811 39.16 86.58 97.03
CA ALA A 811 40.01 86.62 98.22
C ALA A 811 41.33 87.38 97.95
N ARG A 812 41.94 87.18 96.77
CA ARG A 812 43.18 87.85 96.35
C ARG A 812 43.01 89.35 96.13
N ILE A 813 41.88 89.78 95.58
CA ILE A 813 41.50 91.19 95.46
C ILE A 813 41.36 91.80 96.85
N LYS A 814 40.61 91.15 97.75
CA LYS A 814 40.42 91.60 99.14
C LYS A 814 41.74 91.71 99.91
N GLN A 815 42.67 90.78 99.71
CA GLN A 815 44.01 90.83 100.30
C GLN A 815 44.79 92.06 99.81
N ARG A 816 44.87 92.29 98.49
CA ARG A 816 45.53 93.49 97.94
C ARG A 816 44.92 94.79 98.46
N GLU A 817 43.61 94.84 98.63
CA GLU A 817 42.92 96.03 99.13
C GLU A 817 43.26 96.31 100.61
N GLN A 818 43.42 95.24 101.42
CA GLN A 818 43.89 95.33 102.80
C GLN A 818 45.38 95.71 102.89
N GLU A 819 46.23 95.19 102.01
CA GLU A 819 47.64 95.62 101.86
C GLU A 819 47.72 97.11 101.47
N ASN A 820 46.92 97.56 100.50
CA ASN A 820 46.79 98.96 100.11
C ASN A 820 46.21 99.86 101.21
N ALA A 821 45.44 99.33 102.15
CA ALA A 821 44.99 100.06 103.34
C ALA A 821 46.12 100.23 104.36
N MET A 822 46.90 99.17 104.63
CA MET A 822 48.08 99.24 105.51
C MET A 822 49.17 100.17 104.95
N ALA A 823 49.40 100.16 103.64
CA ALA A 823 50.33 101.08 102.98
C ALA A 823 49.92 102.55 103.14
N ARG A 824 48.62 102.87 103.05
CA ARG A 824 48.08 104.21 103.32
C ARG A 824 48.29 104.65 104.77
N LEU A 825 48.03 103.75 105.73
CA LEU A 825 48.27 103.99 107.16
C LEU A 825 49.74 104.26 107.46
N LYS A 826 50.66 103.45 106.92
CA LYS A 826 52.11 103.62 107.11
C LYS A 826 52.60 104.97 106.56
N LYS A 827 52.09 105.38 105.39
CA LYS A 827 52.40 106.69 104.80
C LYS A 827 51.91 107.86 105.67
N GLN A 828 50.74 107.74 106.30
CA GLN A 828 50.25 108.74 107.27
C GLN A 828 51.12 108.81 108.54
N GLN A 829 51.68 107.69 109.00
CA GLN A 829 52.65 107.71 110.11
C GLN A 829 53.97 108.39 109.71
N GLU A 830 54.51 108.08 108.53
CA GLU A 830 55.73 108.72 108.01
C GLU A 830 55.56 110.24 107.82
N GLU A 831 54.38 110.69 107.36
CA GLU A 831 54.03 112.12 107.26
C GLU A 831 53.94 112.81 108.64
N LEU A 832 53.41 112.11 109.66
CA LEU A 832 53.36 112.58 111.04
C LEU A 832 54.75 112.68 111.69
N GLU A 833 55.64 111.72 111.41
CA GLU A 833 57.03 111.73 111.90
C GLU A 833 57.84 112.86 111.24
N GLN A 834 57.66 113.11 109.94
CA GLN A 834 58.24 114.28 109.28
C GLN A 834 57.73 115.61 109.86
N MET A 835 56.46 115.69 110.27
CA MET A 835 55.93 116.87 110.96
C MET A 835 56.62 117.09 112.32
N ARG A 836 56.78 116.02 113.12
CA ARG A 836 57.49 116.07 114.42
C ARG A 836 58.93 116.55 114.28
N LEU A 837 59.70 116.01 113.32
CA LEU A 837 61.08 116.43 113.08
C LEU A 837 61.19 117.91 112.71
N ARG A 838 60.25 118.45 111.91
CA ARG A 838 60.23 119.87 111.54
C ARG A 838 59.92 120.80 112.71
N TYR A 839 59.15 120.32 113.70
CA TYR A 839 58.81 121.13 114.88
C TYR A 839 60.03 121.29 115.80
N LEU A 840 60.70 120.17 116.12
CA LEU A 840 61.93 120.17 116.93
C LEU A 840 63.04 121.03 116.31
N ALA A 841 63.25 120.90 114.99
CA ALA A 841 64.24 121.69 114.25
C ALA A 841 63.89 123.20 114.10
N ALA A 842 62.69 123.62 114.49
CA ALA A 842 62.32 125.03 114.60
C ALA A 842 62.59 125.56 116.03
N GLU A 843 62.28 124.76 117.05
CA GLU A 843 62.44 125.09 118.47
C GLU A 843 63.91 125.37 118.84
N GLU A 844 64.84 124.49 118.42
CA GLU A 844 66.29 124.69 118.60
C GLU A 844 66.78 126.00 117.92
N LYS A 845 66.16 126.37 116.79
CA LYS A 845 66.62 127.49 115.95
C LYS A 845 66.25 128.86 116.51
N ASP A 846 65.19 128.96 117.32
CA ASP A 846 64.79 130.20 117.97
C ASP A 846 65.43 130.36 119.36
N MET A 847 65.74 129.27 120.09
CA MET A 847 66.61 129.34 121.28
C MET A 847 67.98 129.96 120.95
N VAL A 848 68.67 129.43 119.92
CA VAL A 848 70.01 129.88 119.50
C VAL A 848 70.05 131.34 119.00
N LYS A 849 68.89 131.97 118.73
CA LYS A 849 68.82 133.42 118.46
C LYS A 849 68.80 134.25 119.75
N ASN A 850 68.00 133.83 120.74
CA ASN A 850 67.85 134.55 122.00
C ASN A 850 69.18 134.57 122.77
N GLU A 851 69.83 133.41 122.89
CA GLU A 851 71.15 133.25 123.52
C GLU A 851 72.22 134.16 122.88
N ARG A 852 72.09 134.50 121.59
CA ARG A 852 73.06 135.33 120.86
C ARG A 852 72.88 136.84 121.09
N LEU A 853 71.71 137.30 121.55
CA LEU A 853 71.48 138.72 121.83
C LEU A 853 71.94 139.10 123.25
N GLU A 854 71.67 138.25 124.23
CA GLU A 854 72.06 138.48 125.64
C GLU A 854 73.60 138.49 125.84
N LEU A 855 74.34 137.77 124.98
CA LEU A 855 75.80 137.67 125.04
C LEU A 855 76.58 138.91 124.55
N GLU A 856 75.95 139.87 123.86
CA GLU A 856 76.63 141.09 123.40
C GLU A 856 76.50 142.25 124.41
N GLU A 857 75.47 142.25 125.26
CA GLU A 857 75.18 143.34 126.19
C GLU A 857 76.00 143.24 127.50
N ILE A 858 76.06 142.05 128.10
CA ILE A 858 76.83 141.79 129.34
C ILE A 858 78.36 141.77 129.07
N ARG A 859 78.77 141.69 127.80
CA ARG A 859 80.18 141.78 127.36
C ARG A 859 80.88 143.09 127.76
N ASN A 860 80.12 144.16 128.01
CA ASN A 860 80.66 145.44 128.44
C ASN A 860 80.99 145.52 129.94
N GLU A 861 80.31 144.75 130.80
CA GLU A 861 80.54 144.78 132.25
C GLU A 861 81.67 143.82 132.69
N LEU A 862 82.69 143.66 131.83
CA LEU A 862 83.94 142.98 132.14
C LEU A 862 84.85 143.85 133.04
N ASN A 863 84.30 144.39 134.13
CA ASN A 863 85.02 145.28 135.04
C ASN A 863 84.68 144.99 136.51
N ARG A 864 85.37 143.97 137.08
CA ARG A 864 85.14 143.27 138.37
C ARG A 864 84.13 142.11 138.23
N LEU A 865 84.42 140.86 138.59
CA LEU A 865 85.61 140.28 139.26
C LEU A 865 85.89 138.83 138.81
N ARG A 866 87.12 138.62 138.32
CA ARG A 866 88.06 137.49 138.50
C ARG A 866 87.56 136.16 139.17
N VAL A 867 88.02 135.03 138.60
CA VAL A 867 87.97 133.63 139.15
C VAL A 867 86.57 132.95 138.96
N GLN A 868 86.38 131.70 138.52
CA GLN A 868 87.25 130.49 138.45
C GLN A 868 87.04 129.60 137.18
N GLU A 869 87.90 128.57 137.07
CA GLU A 869 87.90 127.28 136.31
C GLU A 869 86.54 126.76 135.73
N ASP A 870 86.44 126.02 134.61
CA ASP A 870 87.38 125.45 133.59
C ASP A 870 86.60 125.24 132.24
N ARG A 871 86.83 124.38 131.22
CA ARG A 871 87.76 123.28 130.85
C ARG A 871 88.00 123.25 129.31
N LYS A 872 88.97 122.47 128.83
CA LYS A 872 89.50 122.39 127.45
C LYS A 872 89.90 120.94 127.09
N GLN A 873 90.01 120.46 125.83
CA GLN A 873 89.67 120.97 124.48
C GLN A 873 89.48 119.76 123.50
N PRO A 874 89.09 119.92 122.21
CA PRO A 874 88.50 118.86 121.36
C PRO A 874 89.43 118.31 120.23
N ASP A 875 88.81 117.62 119.25
CA ASP A 875 89.25 117.41 117.84
C ASP A 875 90.42 116.42 117.57
N PRO A 876 90.72 116.02 116.29
CA PRO A 876 89.85 115.89 115.10
C PRO A 876 90.09 114.63 114.20
N SER A 877 89.05 114.24 113.44
CA SER A 877 89.03 113.74 112.03
C SER A 877 90.07 112.76 111.38
N LYS A 878 89.51 111.80 110.61
CA LYS A 878 89.95 111.21 109.30
C LYS A 878 90.95 110.01 109.21
N SER A 879 90.80 109.28 108.09
CA SER A 879 91.57 108.12 107.55
C SER A 879 91.24 106.76 108.19
N GLN A 880 91.08 105.58 107.57
CA GLN A 880 91.11 105.00 106.19
C GLN A 880 92.14 103.84 106.05
N GLU A 881 91.73 102.75 105.36
CA GLU A 881 92.47 101.53 104.93
C GLU A 881 92.55 100.26 105.84
N ARG A 882 92.17 99.12 105.22
CA ARG A 882 92.64 97.69 105.33
C ARG A 882 92.66 96.96 106.70
N ARG A 883 92.30 95.66 106.89
CA ARG A 883 92.04 94.41 106.10
C ARG A 883 93.13 93.32 106.35
N MET A 884 92.68 92.07 106.56
CA MET A 884 93.46 90.78 106.66
C MET A 884 94.23 90.55 108.00
N THR A 885 94.49 89.31 108.47
CA THR A 885 94.41 87.95 107.85
C THR A 885 94.21 86.80 108.88
N THR A 886 93.55 85.70 108.47
CA THR A 886 93.70 84.27 108.94
C THR A 886 93.40 83.88 110.41
N SER A 887 93.03 82.64 110.79
CA SER A 887 92.87 81.34 110.06
C SER A 887 91.87 80.37 110.72
N GLY A 888 91.13 79.57 109.92
CA GLY A 888 90.39 78.35 110.35
C GLY A 888 89.04 78.57 111.05
N SER A 889 88.07 77.64 111.04
CA SER A 889 87.89 76.39 110.27
C SER A 889 86.41 75.93 110.28
N ARG A 890 86.06 74.91 109.45
CA ARG A 890 84.78 74.13 109.44
C ARG A 890 84.49 73.45 110.80
N PRO A 891 83.27 72.88 111.09
CA PRO A 891 82.09 72.50 110.26
C PRO A 891 80.86 73.44 110.45
N GLN A 892 79.70 73.36 109.78
CA GLN A 892 78.81 72.31 109.21
C GLN A 892 77.85 71.63 110.22
N ASP A 893 76.61 72.12 110.25
CA ASP A 893 75.30 71.48 110.61
C ASP A 893 74.24 72.51 110.13
N GLU A 894 73.18 72.25 109.34
CA GLU A 894 72.19 71.16 109.23
C GLU A 894 71.11 71.20 110.34
N GLY A 895 69.84 70.82 110.09
CA GLY A 895 69.25 70.40 108.81
C GLY A 895 67.89 69.71 108.95
N LEU A 896 66.96 70.23 109.77
CA LEU A 896 65.78 69.46 110.22
C LEU A 896 64.53 69.51 109.32
N ASP A 897 64.09 70.69 108.86
CA ASP A 897 62.84 70.77 108.07
C ASP A 897 63.01 70.23 106.63
N ASP A 898 64.19 70.41 106.01
CA ASP A 898 64.54 69.77 104.73
C ASP A 898 64.63 68.24 104.84
N PHE A 899 65.19 67.73 105.95
CA PHE A 899 65.31 66.30 106.21
C PHE A 899 63.94 65.65 106.44
N LEU A 900 63.07 66.28 107.24
CA LEU A 900 61.69 65.84 107.43
C LEU A 900 60.91 65.81 106.11
N SER A 901 61.13 66.81 105.24
CA SER A 901 60.46 66.89 103.94
C SER A 901 60.89 65.77 102.99
N ARG A 902 62.20 65.46 102.91
CA ARG A 902 62.71 64.36 102.07
C ARG A 902 62.21 62.99 102.51
N LEU A 903 62.22 62.69 103.82
CA LEU A 903 61.74 61.40 104.33
C LEU A 903 60.27 61.13 103.95
N ILE A 904 59.43 62.18 103.94
CA ILE A 904 58.03 62.08 103.53
C ILE A 904 57.91 61.86 102.01
N GLU A 905 58.66 62.59 101.18
CA GLU A 905 58.63 62.40 99.72
C GLU A 905 59.18 61.04 99.27
N GLU A 906 60.22 60.51 99.93
CA GLU A 906 60.79 59.20 99.63
C GLU A 906 59.79 58.08 99.95
N ARG A 907 59.21 58.06 101.16
CA ARG A 907 58.16 57.11 101.56
C ARG A 907 56.98 57.12 100.59
N ASP A 908 56.44 58.30 100.31
CA ASP A 908 55.26 58.44 99.45
C ASP A 908 55.57 58.06 98.00
N THR A 909 56.82 58.22 97.55
CA THR A 909 57.24 57.81 96.21
C THR A 909 57.42 56.30 96.10
N LEU A 910 57.98 55.64 97.11
CA LEU A 910 58.06 54.17 97.17
C LEU A 910 56.67 53.53 97.15
N LEU A 911 55.73 54.02 97.97
CA LEU A 911 54.35 53.53 98.00
C LEU A 911 53.62 53.77 96.66
N ARG A 912 53.88 54.89 95.97
CA ARG A 912 53.33 55.17 94.63
C ARG A 912 53.81 54.22 93.53
N THR A 913 54.87 53.43 93.74
CA THR A 913 55.30 52.42 92.75
C THR A 913 54.36 51.22 92.65
N GLY A 914 53.56 50.95 93.69
CA GLY A 914 52.72 49.75 93.80
C GLY A 914 53.49 48.45 94.05
N VAL A 915 54.80 48.52 94.29
CA VAL A 915 55.67 47.35 94.55
C VAL A 915 55.92 47.12 96.06
N TYR A 916 55.78 48.17 96.87
CA TYR A 916 55.98 48.15 98.33
C TYR A 916 54.67 48.44 99.07
N THR A 917 54.47 47.84 100.24
CA THR A 917 53.29 48.08 101.09
C THR A 917 53.68 48.67 102.45
N HIS A 918 52.68 49.03 103.28
CA HIS A 918 52.93 49.67 104.58
C HIS A 918 53.55 48.71 105.62
N GLU A 919 53.49 47.41 105.37
CA GLU A 919 54.04 46.35 106.21
C GLU A 919 55.54 46.11 105.98
N ASP A 920 56.12 46.61 104.88
CA ASP A 920 57.54 46.45 104.56
C ASP A 920 58.44 47.17 105.56
N GLN A 921 59.52 46.49 106.00
CA GLN A 921 60.44 47.03 107.02
C GLN A 921 61.01 48.42 106.68
N ILE A 922 61.28 48.69 105.40
CA ILE A 922 61.81 50.00 104.94
C ILE A 922 60.77 51.11 105.14
N ILE A 923 59.49 50.88 104.82
CA ILE A 923 58.42 51.86 105.01
C ILE A 923 58.16 52.08 106.51
N SER A 924 58.09 50.99 107.29
CA SER A 924 57.85 51.04 108.73
C SER A 924 58.95 51.80 109.51
N GLU A 925 60.21 51.62 109.11
CA GLU A 925 61.36 52.33 109.69
C GLU A 925 61.40 53.81 109.27
N LEU A 926 61.07 54.14 108.02
CA LEU A 926 60.90 55.54 107.59
C LEU A 926 59.80 56.25 108.40
N ASP A 927 58.64 55.60 108.58
CA ASP A 927 57.57 56.14 109.42
C ASP A 927 57.97 56.24 110.90
N ARG A 928 58.90 55.41 111.41
CA ARG A 928 59.49 55.59 112.76
C ARG A 928 60.34 56.86 112.83
N GLN A 929 61.24 57.07 111.87
CA GLN A 929 62.14 58.22 111.84
C GLN A 929 61.38 59.55 111.63
N ILE A 930 60.34 59.56 110.79
CA ILE A 930 59.44 60.72 110.63
C ILE A 930 58.76 61.08 111.96
N ARG A 931 58.29 60.08 112.73
CA ARG A 931 57.67 60.30 114.05
C ARG A 931 58.67 60.85 115.08
N GLU A 932 59.92 60.38 115.09
CA GLU A 932 60.97 60.90 115.99
C GLU A 932 61.44 62.31 115.63
N ALA A 933 61.48 62.66 114.34
CA ALA A 933 61.75 64.02 113.88
C ALA A 933 60.61 64.99 114.24
N MET A 934 59.35 64.57 114.02
CA MET A 934 58.16 65.34 114.42
C MET A 934 58.09 65.56 115.94
N ALA A 935 58.48 64.58 116.75
CA ALA A 935 58.54 64.72 118.21
C ALA A 935 59.56 65.80 118.65
N LYS A 936 60.76 65.82 118.04
CA LYS A 936 61.78 66.84 118.33
C LYS A 936 61.36 68.25 117.91
N ARG A 937 60.51 68.39 116.88
CA ARG A 937 59.91 69.67 116.47
C ARG A 937 58.88 70.21 117.47
N SER A 938 58.36 69.38 118.38
CA SER A 938 57.36 69.78 119.39
C SER A 938 57.93 70.14 120.77
N MET A 939 59.26 70.30 120.89
CA MET A 939 59.94 70.76 122.12
C MET A 939 60.92 71.92 121.86
N ARG A 940 60.46 72.92 121.10
CA ARG A 940 61.00 74.29 121.05
C ARG A 940 59.84 75.28 120.95
#